data_AF-A0A2G8DNB7-F1
#
_entry.id   AF-A0A2G8DNB7-F1
#
_cell.length_a   1.000
_cell.length_b   1.000
_cell.length_c   1.000
_cell.angle_alpha   90.00
_cell.angle_beta   90.00
_cell.angle_gamma   90.00
#
_symmetry.space_group_name_H-M   'P 1'
#
loop_
_entity.id
_entity.type
_entity.pdbx_description
1 polymer ?
#
loop_
_entity_poly.entity_id
_entity_poly.type
_entity_poly.pdbx_seq_one_letter_code
_entity_poly.pdbx_strand_id
1 'polypeptide(L)'
;MKRKLLLFASLTVFLILMLTGCPNGPKSFTLTITTLPDAGIQIIVDLVNKVTPFSQKYQEGTNVEVQITSPQERDTSAFVGGDDTKYTFQQWNDANNTNPRNVTVNSNVTYTAQMGVQYKVETSSNPAGAVVTGGGWHNKNAYATLTALVMDGYTFSHWLVNGTNSGSSITIGVTINEPKNIVAVYTTDPVPCNLTVTTSPDLALDIEIDGVSFTSPKGMIVNSGTTKQIAVITPQEKDISPWLSGIDSRYIFDQWNDGNTSHTRNVIVNTDITYTANMDAEYRVTVDSSPSEVSEVANFWTARGNVWLFDFSGDLGPYNFSYWYVNGQNLGSARPIEIVVDKPYHVTAVFAEQETQYTLTVTTSPETGLNIIIVGIAYVSPKTVVLNSGTEAEIEVVSPQEKEKSGQVTGTDTRFTFVRWSDTNTNNPRTITLNSDMTYTAEMKVEYKVTTGTNPAGGTIDGAGWHVAATVKNFTAPVRAGYTFSHWVINGANMGDANPIAVNVNSPKNVIAYYNAETTTKNIFGTVTPYTGNIKTADLNKIEILSNTEIRTTYDRPEFIENEYLLKVESFKEVESSFSSASIASIDVIERIENYYGELKYLHVRTTASDEELKRLPGVVQVSKNSLFYALSTTPNDPSYPVQWNYPVINLPQAWDYTVGSRSVVVAVIDSGFSTSHPDLSGIFESGYNFIDSNTDVSEPLESEDSHGTHVVGTIAALTNNALGVSGVTWGGLGITLIPIRGIKDAAALMNSLIYAVDHGAKIINMSLGGAVDSPAVHDAVKYAARNGVVMVAASGNNGDGNILYPARYPETIAVGAIWEDEGTIKISPYSCYGSELDVVAPGGYMRSGTDPNGIYSTGWTPSGNTYMYMQGTSMATPHVTGLVALLMGAGLTDPDDIRNVLHNTAIDLGSPGRDDDYGWGLVDAEAALDSIASPQEFKVFLRNPSTGTNIASTNLSDSGAYHFSDVSSTQVKIFAWRDMDESGTIDTGDLLGYFNYSGGTPDLDNAQTVTLSGGDNWVDFEFAPIVGD
;
A
#
# COMPACT_ATOMS: atom_id res chain seq x y z
N MET A 1 -43.41 2.92 116.64
CA MET A 1 -42.81 3.30 117.95
C MET A 1 -43.10 4.78 118.24
N LYS A 2 -43.06 5.20 119.52
CA LYS A 2 -42.72 6.55 120.08
C LYS A 2 -42.52 7.71 119.07
N ARG A 3 -43.00 8.96 119.26
CA ARG A 3 -43.48 9.73 120.44
C ARG A 3 -44.14 11.05 119.93
N LYS A 4 -45.11 11.67 120.65
CA LYS A 4 -45.07 12.99 121.35
C LYS A 4 -44.48 14.18 120.54
N LEU A 5 -44.95 15.44 120.58
CA LEU A 5 -45.67 16.26 121.59
C LEU A 5 -46.31 17.48 120.81
N LEU A 6 -47.54 17.97 120.97
CA LEU A 6 -48.27 18.60 122.11
C LEU A 6 -47.76 20.00 122.54
N LEU A 7 -48.61 21.04 122.40
CA LEU A 7 -48.90 22.21 123.29
C LEU A 7 -49.47 23.42 122.49
N PHE A 8 -50.25 24.38 123.03
CA PHE A 8 -51.41 24.39 123.95
C PHE A 8 -52.01 25.84 124.01
N ALA A 9 -53.18 26.01 124.67
CA ALA A 9 -53.89 27.27 125.02
C ALA A 9 -54.73 27.92 123.88
N SER A 10 -55.90 28.55 124.12
CA SER A 10 -56.48 29.06 125.39
C SER A 10 -58.04 29.05 125.43
N LEU A 11 -58.59 29.13 126.66
CA LEU A 11 -59.96 29.47 127.15
C LEU A 11 -61.01 30.01 126.14
N THR A 12 -62.26 29.50 126.03
CA THR A 12 -63.45 29.57 126.93
C THR A 12 -64.34 30.85 126.79
N VAL A 13 -65.67 30.69 126.97
CA VAL A 13 -66.77 31.67 127.20
C VAL A 13 -67.60 32.14 125.96
N PHE A 14 -68.89 32.44 126.22
CA PHE A 14 -70.03 32.89 125.37
C PHE A 14 -70.75 31.78 124.54
N LEU A 15 -72.06 31.44 124.70
CA LEU A 15 -73.34 32.10 125.10
C LEU A 15 -74.17 32.60 123.89
N ILE A 16 -75.40 32.07 123.79
CA ILE A 16 -76.68 32.56 123.19
C ILE A 16 -76.60 33.58 122.02
N LEU A 17 -77.45 33.36 120.99
CA LEU A 17 -77.70 34.11 119.72
C LEU A 17 -77.14 33.32 118.51
N MET A 18 -77.80 33.17 117.34
CA MET A 18 -79.10 33.68 116.86
C MET A 18 -79.67 32.76 115.75
N LEU A 19 -80.96 32.90 115.39
CA LEU A 19 -81.55 32.25 114.21
C LEU A 19 -81.04 32.89 112.91
N THR A 20 -80.83 32.11 111.83
CA THR A 20 -81.37 32.31 110.44
C THR A 20 -80.65 31.45 109.38
N GLY A 21 -81.40 30.60 108.64
CA GLY A 21 -81.30 30.42 107.18
C GLY A 21 -80.14 29.63 106.51
N CYS A 22 -80.43 29.23 105.25
CA CYS A 22 -79.51 28.79 104.19
C CYS A 22 -78.88 27.37 104.29
N PRO A 23 -78.49 26.74 103.15
CA PRO A 23 -79.41 25.85 102.44
C PRO A 23 -78.83 24.43 102.24
N ASN A 24 -79.50 23.62 101.41
CA ASN A 24 -78.89 22.41 100.84
C ASN A 24 -77.46 22.72 100.34
N GLY A 25 -76.49 21.85 100.65
CA GLY A 25 -75.16 21.93 100.05
C GLY A 25 -75.27 21.94 98.51
N PRO A 26 -74.42 22.69 97.80
CA PRO A 26 -74.56 22.88 96.36
C PRO A 26 -74.54 21.51 95.66
N LYS A 27 -75.52 21.26 94.79
CA LYS A 27 -75.58 19.99 94.07
C LYS A 27 -74.39 19.95 93.12
N SER A 28 -73.70 18.82 93.07
CA SER A 28 -72.65 18.58 92.08
C SER A 28 -73.15 17.64 91.01
N PHE A 29 -72.91 17.96 89.74
CA PHE A 29 -73.28 17.11 88.61
C PHE A 29 -72.05 16.75 87.77
N THR A 30 -72.10 15.60 87.10
CA THR A 30 -71.05 15.13 86.20
C THR A 30 -71.31 15.63 84.77
N LEU A 31 -70.37 16.39 84.23
CA LEU A 31 -70.26 16.65 82.80
C LEU A 31 -69.41 15.54 82.18
N THR A 32 -69.90 14.92 81.11
CA THR A 32 -69.15 13.92 80.33
C THR A 32 -69.05 14.36 78.87
N ILE A 33 -67.83 14.36 78.34
CA ILE A 33 -67.54 14.65 76.94
C ILE A 33 -67.07 13.37 76.26
N THR A 34 -67.78 12.94 75.22
CA THR A 34 -67.42 11.77 74.40
C THR A 34 -67.36 12.15 72.93
N THR A 35 -66.89 11.23 72.09
CA THR A 35 -66.90 11.37 70.64
C THR A 35 -67.47 10.13 69.98
N LEU A 36 -68.04 10.31 68.79
CA LEU A 36 -68.43 9.23 67.88
C LEU A 36 -67.84 9.50 66.49
N PRO A 37 -67.42 8.45 65.74
CA PRO A 37 -67.51 7.04 66.12
C PRO A 37 -66.50 6.61 67.19
N ASP A 38 -65.33 7.25 67.25
CA ASP A 38 -64.19 6.75 68.02
C ASP A 38 -63.84 7.60 69.26
N ALA A 39 -63.21 6.96 70.24
CA ALA A 39 -62.74 7.56 71.48
C ALA A 39 -61.27 8.04 71.41
N GLY A 40 -60.76 8.56 72.52
CA GLY A 40 -59.39 9.07 72.64
C GLY A 40 -59.15 10.41 71.95
N ILE A 41 -60.16 11.00 71.29
CA ILE A 41 -60.08 12.28 70.56
C ILE A 41 -59.62 13.38 71.53
N GLN A 42 -58.60 14.15 71.15
CA GLN A 42 -58.11 15.27 71.95
C GLN A 42 -59.17 16.36 72.03
N ILE A 43 -59.39 16.86 73.24
CA ILE A 43 -60.33 17.93 73.55
C ILE A 43 -59.64 18.91 74.50
N ILE A 44 -60.15 20.13 74.57
CA ILE A 44 -59.76 21.12 75.57
C ILE A 44 -60.98 21.32 76.47
N VAL A 45 -60.80 21.21 77.79
CA VAL A 45 -61.85 21.53 78.78
C VAL A 45 -61.27 22.51 79.77
N ASP A 46 -61.91 23.67 79.91
CA ASP A 46 -61.44 24.81 80.72
C ASP A 46 -59.95 25.14 80.48
N LEU A 47 -59.58 25.30 79.20
CA LEU A 47 -58.20 25.56 78.72
C LEU A 47 -57.17 24.43 78.99
N VAL A 48 -57.60 23.24 79.44
CA VAL A 48 -56.72 22.09 79.68
C VAL A 48 -56.95 20.97 78.67
N ASN A 49 -55.88 20.51 78.01
CA ASN A 49 -55.92 19.34 77.12
C ASN A 49 -56.36 18.07 77.87
N LYS A 50 -57.34 17.36 77.32
CA LYS A 50 -57.86 16.05 77.74
C LYS A 50 -58.06 15.16 76.50
N VAL A 51 -58.54 13.94 76.72
CA VAL A 51 -58.97 13.00 75.66
C VAL A 51 -60.33 12.40 76.01
N THR A 52 -61.14 12.08 75.00
CA THR A 52 -62.44 11.41 75.22
C THR A 52 -62.30 9.92 75.56
N PRO A 53 -63.25 9.30 76.28
CA PRO A 53 -64.29 9.95 77.08
C PRO A 53 -63.68 10.65 78.30
N PHE A 54 -64.08 11.89 78.55
CA PHE A 54 -63.68 12.67 79.71
C PHE A 54 -64.87 12.96 80.60
N SER A 55 -64.77 12.72 81.90
CA SER A 55 -65.83 13.02 82.88
C SER A 55 -65.28 13.77 84.08
N GLN A 56 -65.91 14.87 84.45
CA GLN A 56 -65.57 15.65 85.65
C GLN A 56 -66.83 16.16 86.35
N LYS A 57 -66.79 16.26 87.69
CA LYS A 57 -67.87 16.86 88.49
C LYS A 57 -67.66 18.37 88.63
N TYR A 58 -68.75 19.11 88.45
CA TYR A 58 -68.83 20.55 88.63
C TYR A 58 -69.99 20.90 89.58
N GLN A 59 -69.98 22.12 90.13
CA GLN A 59 -71.08 22.62 90.95
C GLN A 59 -72.25 23.05 90.05
N GLU A 60 -73.50 22.89 90.51
CA GLU A 60 -74.72 23.33 89.83
C GLU A 60 -74.59 24.81 89.41
N GLY A 61 -74.76 25.08 88.11
CA GLY A 61 -74.61 26.41 87.52
C GLY A 61 -73.21 26.78 87.00
N THR A 62 -72.21 25.88 87.10
CA THR A 62 -70.86 26.15 86.54
C THR A 62 -70.91 26.19 85.02
N ASN A 63 -70.34 27.24 84.41
CA ASN A 63 -70.06 27.28 82.97
C ASN A 63 -68.69 26.66 82.70
N VAL A 64 -68.62 25.75 81.74
CA VAL A 64 -67.42 25.02 81.32
C VAL A 64 -67.23 25.25 79.82
N GLU A 65 -66.01 25.58 79.38
CA GLU A 65 -65.69 25.66 77.95
C GLU A 65 -65.12 24.33 77.47
N VAL A 66 -65.65 23.81 76.35
CA VAL A 66 -65.29 22.53 75.75
C VAL A 66 -64.98 22.74 74.27
N GLN A 67 -63.76 22.41 73.86
CA GLN A 67 -63.32 22.44 72.47
C GLN A 67 -62.93 21.04 72.00
N ILE A 68 -63.25 20.69 70.76
CA ILE A 68 -62.68 19.55 70.05
C ILE A 68 -61.52 20.05 69.20
N THR A 69 -60.31 19.50 69.41
CA THR A 69 -59.18 19.77 68.50
C THR A 69 -59.52 19.17 67.14
N SER A 70 -59.51 19.95 66.05
CA SER A 70 -59.98 19.48 64.75
C SER A 70 -59.32 20.23 63.59
N PRO A 71 -58.89 19.56 62.51
CA PRO A 71 -58.87 18.09 62.35
C PRO A 71 -57.85 17.42 63.29
N GLN A 72 -58.04 16.12 63.54
CA GLN A 72 -57.04 15.24 64.15
C GLN A 72 -56.73 14.11 63.19
N GLU A 73 -55.46 13.90 62.88
CA GLU A 73 -55.00 12.76 62.10
C GLU A 73 -54.39 11.71 63.04
N ARG A 74 -54.46 10.43 62.67
CA ARG A 74 -53.94 9.28 63.42
C ARG A 74 -53.55 8.16 62.49
N ASP A 75 -52.45 7.49 62.80
CA ASP A 75 -52.14 6.14 62.33
C ASP A 75 -53.10 5.13 63.01
N THR A 76 -53.81 4.37 62.18
CA THR A 76 -54.84 3.40 62.60
C THR A 76 -54.82 2.08 61.83
N SER A 77 -53.97 1.94 60.81
CA SER A 77 -53.84 0.71 60.02
C SER A 77 -52.38 0.39 59.72
N ALA A 78 -52.08 -0.89 59.46
CA ALA A 78 -50.77 -1.31 59.00
C ALA A 78 -50.59 -1.21 57.47
N PHE A 79 -51.57 -0.65 56.74
CA PHE A 79 -51.58 -0.66 55.28
C PHE A 79 -50.95 0.58 54.66
N VAL A 80 -51.11 1.72 55.32
CA VAL A 80 -50.77 3.07 54.85
C VAL A 80 -49.71 3.66 55.79
N GLY A 81 -48.74 4.39 55.27
CA GLY A 81 -47.64 4.93 56.08
C GLY A 81 -48.05 6.15 56.90
N GLY A 82 -47.93 6.07 58.23
CA GLY A 82 -48.15 7.18 59.16
C GLY A 82 -49.63 7.52 59.34
N ASP A 83 -49.94 8.79 59.62
CA ASP A 83 -51.33 9.18 59.90
C ASP A 83 -52.25 8.94 58.69
N ASP A 84 -53.28 8.10 58.89
CA ASP A 84 -54.09 7.49 57.84
C ASP A 84 -55.62 7.56 58.09
N THR A 85 -56.04 7.93 59.30
CA THR A 85 -57.43 8.30 59.63
C THR A 85 -57.51 9.73 60.16
N LYS A 86 -58.48 10.48 59.65
CA LYS A 86 -58.69 11.91 59.91
C LYS A 86 -60.09 12.17 60.48
N TYR A 87 -60.12 12.79 61.64
CA TYR A 87 -61.32 13.14 62.41
C TYR A 87 -61.58 14.64 62.34
N THR A 88 -62.69 15.02 61.72
CA THR A 88 -63.11 16.42 61.57
C THR A 88 -64.42 16.64 62.32
N PHE A 89 -64.42 17.49 63.34
CA PHE A 89 -65.62 17.82 64.11
C PHE A 89 -66.74 18.33 63.20
N GLN A 90 -67.96 17.79 63.36
CA GLN A 90 -69.15 18.21 62.63
C GLN A 90 -70.10 19.01 63.54
N GLN A 91 -70.54 18.36 64.63
CA GLN A 91 -71.54 18.89 65.56
C GLN A 91 -71.56 18.08 66.86
N TRP A 92 -72.21 18.62 67.88
CA TRP A 92 -72.57 17.92 69.11
C TRP A 92 -73.89 17.14 68.94
N ASN A 93 -74.18 16.22 69.86
CA ASN A 93 -75.38 15.38 69.88
C ASN A 93 -76.72 16.12 70.00
N ASP A 94 -76.71 17.42 70.30
CA ASP A 94 -77.86 18.32 70.31
C ASP A 94 -77.89 19.27 69.09
N ALA A 95 -77.21 18.89 68.00
CA ALA A 95 -77.08 19.63 66.74
C ALA A 95 -76.38 21.01 66.84
N ASN A 96 -75.73 21.31 67.96
CA ASN A 96 -74.88 22.49 68.08
C ASN A 96 -73.57 22.26 67.29
N ASN A 97 -73.18 23.18 66.41
CA ASN A 97 -71.96 23.10 65.59
C ASN A 97 -70.84 24.06 66.04
N THR A 98 -70.98 24.70 67.21
CA THR A 98 -69.98 25.61 67.75
C THR A 98 -68.82 24.85 68.40
N ASN A 99 -67.60 25.28 68.11
CA ASN A 99 -66.37 24.70 68.64
C ASN A 99 -65.27 25.79 68.71
N PRO A 100 -64.86 26.29 69.89
CA PRO A 100 -65.25 25.85 71.24
C PRO A 100 -66.73 26.10 71.57
N ARG A 101 -67.21 25.39 72.59
CA ARG A 101 -68.59 25.44 73.08
C ARG A 101 -68.61 25.68 74.59
N ASN A 102 -69.42 26.63 75.03
CA ASN A 102 -69.72 26.82 76.45
C ASN A 102 -70.95 26.00 76.88
N VAL A 103 -70.86 25.33 78.03
CA VAL A 103 -71.94 24.48 78.61
C VAL A 103 -72.16 24.80 80.09
N THR A 104 -73.42 24.98 80.51
CA THR A 104 -73.78 25.20 81.91
C THR A 104 -74.21 23.89 82.58
N VAL A 105 -73.50 23.48 83.62
CA VAL A 105 -73.68 22.18 84.29
C VAL A 105 -74.79 22.27 85.34
N ASN A 106 -76.04 22.03 84.91
CA ASN A 106 -77.25 22.05 85.76
C ASN A 106 -77.86 20.66 86.02
N SER A 107 -77.31 19.61 85.42
CA SER A 107 -77.69 18.21 85.61
C SER A 107 -76.52 17.30 85.19
N ASN A 108 -76.60 15.99 85.47
CA ASN A 108 -75.67 15.04 84.86
C ASN A 108 -75.94 15.02 83.36
N VAL A 109 -74.93 15.40 82.55
CA VAL A 109 -75.10 15.59 81.10
C VAL A 109 -73.92 15.02 80.33
N THR A 110 -74.22 14.40 79.19
CA THR A 110 -73.22 13.89 78.25
C THR A 110 -73.34 14.63 76.93
N TYR A 111 -72.28 15.34 76.54
CA TYR A 111 -72.13 15.89 75.20
C TYR A 111 -71.24 14.98 74.36
N THR A 112 -71.78 14.50 73.25
CA THR A 112 -71.08 13.63 72.31
C THR A 112 -70.77 14.43 71.06
N ALA A 113 -69.49 14.66 70.76
CA ALA A 113 -69.08 15.25 69.50
C ALA A 113 -69.12 14.20 68.37
N GLN A 114 -69.86 14.51 67.31
CA GLN A 114 -69.91 13.74 66.08
C GLN A 114 -68.74 14.16 65.19
N MET A 115 -67.87 13.21 64.89
CA MET A 115 -66.70 13.39 64.02
C MET A 115 -67.01 12.81 62.64
N GLY A 116 -66.78 13.60 61.60
CA GLY A 116 -66.62 13.10 60.25
C GLY A 116 -65.28 12.38 60.17
N VAL A 117 -65.29 11.15 59.66
CA VAL A 117 -64.08 10.34 59.50
C VAL A 117 -63.71 10.32 58.03
N GLN A 118 -62.43 10.55 57.74
CA GLN A 118 -61.82 10.32 56.44
C GLN A 118 -60.69 9.31 56.59
N TYR A 119 -60.46 8.51 55.56
CA TYR A 119 -59.37 7.55 55.47
C TYR A 119 -58.46 7.90 54.31
N LYS A 120 -57.17 7.68 54.48
CA LYS A 120 -56.15 7.91 53.47
C LYS A 120 -56.06 6.71 52.53
N VAL A 121 -56.00 6.99 51.23
CA VAL A 121 -55.75 6.03 50.16
C VAL A 121 -54.39 6.36 49.56
N GLU A 122 -53.39 5.53 49.82
CA GLU A 122 -52.09 5.61 49.16
C GLU A 122 -52.07 4.74 47.90
N THR A 123 -51.44 5.25 46.84
CA THR A 123 -51.43 4.64 45.52
C THR A 123 -50.01 4.51 44.99
N SER A 124 -49.68 3.38 44.38
CA SER A 124 -48.37 3.12 43.80
C SER A 124 -48.45 2.20 42.57
N SER A 125 -47.33 1.98 41.90
CA SER A 125 -47.20 1.09 40.76
C SER A 125 -46.04 0.11 40.95
N ASN A 126 -46.18 -1.10 40.38
CA ASN A 126 -45.14 -2.12 40.33
C ASN A 126 -45.00 -2.67 38.90
N PRO A 127 -43.88 -2.44 38.19
CA PRO A 127 -42.74 -1.63 38.61
C PRO A 127 -43.10 -0.16 38.83
N ALA A 128 -42.26 0.55 39.58
CA ALA A 128 -42.49 1.95 39.92
C ALA A 128 -42.32 2.85 38.69
N GLY A 129 -43.31 3.71 38.43
CA GLY A 129 -43.23 4.72 37.36
C GLY A 129 -44.59 5.12 36.78
N ALA A 130 -45.60 4.25 36.89
CA ALA A 130 -46.93 4.55 36.37
C ALA A 130 -47.71 5.45 37.34
N VAL A 131 -48.39 6.45 36.79
CA VAL A 131 -49.28 7.34 37.53
C VAL A 131 -50.62 6.63 37.80
N VAL A 132 -50.97 6.55 39.08
CA VAL A 132 -52.26 6.02 39.54
C VAL A 132 -53.11 7.17 40.09
N THR A 133 -54.30 7.35 39.53
CA THR A 133 -55.24 8.40 39.97
C THR A 133 -56.27 7.85 40.96
N GLY A 134 -56.83 8.71 41.81
CA GLY A 134 -57.86 8.35 42.80
C GLY A 134 -57.39 8.17 44.25
N GLY A 135 -56.10 8.37 44.55
CA GLY A 135 -55.57 8.41 45.93
C GLY A 135 -55.98 9.65 46.73
N GLY A 136 -55.49 9.78 47.97
CA GLY A 136 -55.72 10.94 48.85
C GLY A 136 -56.66 10.66 50.03
N TRP A 137 -57.21 11.71 50.64
CA TRP A 137 -58.14 11.61 51.77
C TRP A 137 -59.58 11.47 51.28
N HIS A 138 -60.24 10.36 51.64
CA HIS A 138 -61.63 10.04 51.25
C HIS A 138 -62.53 9.90 52.47
N ASN A 139 -63.78 10.36 52.38
CA ASN A 139 -64.74 10.18 53.48
C ASN A 139 -64.98 8.68 53.78
N LYS A 140 -65.19 8.33 55.05
CA LYS A 140 -65.54 6.98 55.47
C LYS A 140 -66.78 6.49 54.71
N ASN A 141 -66.65 5.31 54.10
CA ASN A 141 -67.60 4.65 53.22
C ASN A 141 -67.85 5.37 51.87
N ALA A 142 -67.01 6.34 51.47
CA ALA A 142 -67.02 6.86 50.10
C ALA A 142 -66.62 5.78 49.09
N TYR A 143 -67.13 5.89 47.87
CA TYR A 143 -66.73 5.05 46.75
C TYR A 143 -65.73 5.83 45.89
N ALA A 144 -64.51 5.30 45.77
CA ALA A 144 -63.45 5.89 44.96
C ALA A 144 -63.21 5.02 43.72
N THR A 145 -63.11 5.65 42.54
CA THR A 145 -62.64 4.98 41.32
C THR A 145 -61.17 5.34 41.11
N LEU A 146 -60.32 4.33 40.99
CA LEU A 146 -58.91 4.47 40.68
C LEU A 146 -58.64 4.00 39.25
N THR A 147 -57.68 4.65 38.60
CA THR A 147 -57.28 4.34 37.22
C THR A 147 -55.77 4.20 37.13
N ALA A 148 -55.33 3.10 36.52
CA ALA A 148 -53.96 2.84 36.11
C ALA A 148 -53.75 3.46 34.71
N LEU A 149 -52.79 4.37 34.57
CA LEU A 149 -52.44 4.97 33.27
C LEU A 149 -51.41 4.10 32.53
N VAL A 150 -51.27 4.31 31.22
CA VAL A 150 -50.32 3.59 30.38
C VAL A 150 -48.88 3.82 30.86
N MET A 151 -48.06 2.78 30.77
CA MET A 151 -46.62 2.78 31.05
C MET A 151 -45.90 2.22 29.82
N ASP A 152 -44.93 2.94 29.28
CA ASP A 152 -44.23 2.51 28.07
C ASP A 152 -43.43 1.22 28.32
N GLY A 153 -43.65 0.20 27.48
CA GLY A 153 -43.04 -1.13 27.58
C GLY A 153 -43.70 -2.08 28.59
N TYR A 154 -44.84 -1.70 29.18
CA TYR A 154 -45.54 -2.52 30.17
C TYR A 154 -47.08 -2.50 30.04
N THR A 155 -47.67 -3.67 29.88
CA THR A 155 -49.11 -3.90 29.92
C THR A 155 -49.62 -4.01 31.37
N PHE A 156 -50.72 -3.32 31.69
CA PHE A 156 -51.38 -3.44 32.99
C PHE A 156 -51.90 -4.87 33.22
N SER A 157 -51.58 -5.44 34.39
CA SER A 157 -51.94 -6.81 34.76
C SER A 157 -53.10 -6.86 35.74
N HIS A 158 -52.96 -6.26 36.93
CA HIS A 158 -53.96 -6.30 37.99
C HIS A 158 -53.72 -5.30 39.12
N TRP A 159 -54.73 -5.12 39.97
CA TRP A 159 -54.64 -4.34 41.21
C TRP A 159 -54.34 -5.19 42.43
N LEU A 160 -53.50 -4.69 43.34
CA LEU A 160 -53.41 -5.16 44.72
C LEU A 160 -54.02 -4.11 45.65
N VAL A 161 -55.08 -4.45 46.37
CA VAL A 161 -55.67 -3.59 47.44
C VAL A 161 -55.31 -4.22 48.78
N ASN A 162 -54.59 -3.49 49.62
CA ASN A 162 -54.04 -3.97 50.89
C ASN A 162 -53.32 -5.33 50.73
N GLY A 163 -52.54 -5.47 49.64
CA GLY A 163 -51.81 -6.69 49.28
C GLY A 163 -52.63 -7.80 48.61
N THR A 164 -53.95 -7.64 48.43
CA THR A 164 -54.82 -8.67 47.85
C THR A 164 -55.19 -8.36 46.40
N ASN A 165 -55.03 -9.33 45.49
CA ASN A 165 -55.41 -9.17 44.08
C ASN A 165 -56.93 -8.89 43.96
N SER A 166 -57.25 -7.76 43.34
CA SER A 166 -58.61 -7.18 43.32
C SER A 166 -59.14 -6.92 41.90
N GLY A 167 -58.50 -7.47 40.86
CA GLY A 167 -59.01 -7.48 39.49
C GLY A 167 -58.06 -6.90 38.44
N SER A 168 -58.33 -7.22 37.16
CA SER A 168 -57.48 -6.95 35.98
C SER A 168 -58.01 -5.87 35.03
N SER A 169 -59.00 -5.07 35.47
CA SER A 169 -59.44 -3.88 34.73
C SER A 169 -58.52 -2.70 35.02
N ILE A 170 -58.17 -1.89 34.00
CA ILE A 170 -57.39 -0.66 34.16
C ILE A 170 -58.05 0.38 35.10
N THR A 171 -59.34 0.21 35.39
CA THR A 171 -60.05 0.93 36.44
C THR A 171 -60.56 -0.03 37.52
N ILE A 172 -60.50 0.38 38.78
CA ILE A 172 -61.07 -0.33 39.92
C ILE A 172 -61.89 0.64 40.78
N GLY A 173 -63.08 0.20 41.20
CA GLY A 173 -63.92 0.93 42.15
C GLY A 173 -63.84 0.30 43.53
N VAL A 174 -63.50 1.09 44.55
CA VAL A 174 -63.24 0.62 45.92
C VAL A 174 -64.02 1.46 46.93
N THR A 175 -64.72 0.80 47.85
CA THR A 175 -65.36 1.46 48.99
C THR A 175 -64.32 1.68 50.09
N ILE A 176 -64.13 2.93 50.51
CA ILE A 176 -63.13 3.33 51.50
C ILE A 176 -63.72 3.23 52.93
N ASN A 177 -63.83 1.99 53.41
CA ASN A 177 -64.32 1.63 54.75
C ASN A 177 -63.24 1.65 55.84
N GLU A 178 -61.97 1.70 55.44
CA GLU A 178 -60.74 1.76 56.23
C GLU A 178 -59.64 2.41 55.36
N PRO A 179 -58.44 2.75 55.88
CA PRO A 179 -57.30 3.19 55.07
C PRO A 179 -56.84 2.11 54.08
N LYS A 180 -56.41 2.52 52.87
CA LYS A 180 -56.06 1.58 51.81
C LYS A 180 -54.76 1.92 51.10
N ASN A 181 -53.96 0.91 50.83
CA ASN A 181 -52.81 0.96 49.94
C ASN A 181 -53.16 0.17 48.67
N ILE A 182 -53.09 0.84 47.52
CA ILE A 182 -53.55 0.31 46.24
C ILE A 182 -52.40 0.37 45.22
N VAL A 183 -51.97 -0.80 44.74
CA VAL A 183 -50.85 -0.95 43.80
C VAL A 183 -51.38 -1.37 42.43
N ALA A 184 -51.03 -0.63 41.38
CA ALA A 184 -51.21 -1.06 40.00
C ALA A 184 -50.02 -1.94 39.56
N VAL A 185 -50.26 -3.20 39.22
CA VAL A 185 -49.23 -4.15 38.79
C VAL A 185 -49.23 -4.25 37.27
N TYR A 186 -48.05 -4.15 36.65
CA TYR A 186 -47.84 -4.29 35.21
C TYR A 186 -46.87 -5.43 34.89
N THR A 187 -46.91 -5.91 33.66
CA THR A 187 -46.02 -6.94 33.09
C THR A 187 -45.37 -6.39 31.83
N THR A 188 -44.09 -6.72 31.60
CA THR A 188 -43.34 -6.30 30.40
C THR A 188 -44.04 -6.72 29.11
N ASP A 189 -44.04 -5.85 28.11
CA ASP A 189 -44.55 -6.17 26.78
C ASP A 189 -43.62 -7.17 26.05
N PRO A 190 -44.16 -8.08 25.23
CA PRO A 190 -43.35 -9.03 24.47
C PRO A 190 -42.57 -8.33 23.35
N VAL A 191 -41.24 -8.37 23.43
CA VAL A 191 -40.33 -7.82 22.42
C VAL A 191 -40.29 -8.74 21.19
N PRO A 192 -40.48 -8.25 19.94
CA PRO A 192 -40.28 -9.07 18.75
C PRO A 192 -38.79 -9.35 18.51
N CYS A 193 -38.48 -10.56 18.06
CA CYS A 193 -37.14 -11.04 17.75
C CYS A 193 -37.12 -11.79 16.41
N ASN A 194 -36.05 -11.65 15.64
CA ASN A 194 -35.85 -12.38 14.39
C ASN A 194 -35.13 -13.71 14.62
N LEU A 195 -35.80 -14.83 14.35
CA LEU A 195 -35.20 -16.15 14.25
C LEU A 195 -34.83 -16.43 12.79
N THR A 196 -33.54 -16.64 12.52
CA THR A 196 -33.08 -17.16 11.23
C THR A 196 -32.57 -18.60 11.40
N VAL A 197 -32.99 -19.48 10.50
CA VAL A 197 -32.43 -20.83 10.35
C VAL A 197 -31.82 -20.93 8.96
N THR A 198 -30.58 -21.40 8.87
CA THR A 198 -29.83 -21.48 7.61
C THR A 198 -28.91 -22.70 7.59
N THR A 199 -28.35 -23.02 6.44
CA THR A 199 -27.41 -24.14 6.23
C THR A 199 -26.08 -23.66 5.65
N SER A 200 -25.02 -24.45 5.88
CA SER A 200 -23.69 -24.25 5.30
C SER A 200 -23.11 -25.62 4.91
N PRO A 201 -22.43 -25.79 3.76
CA PRO A 201 -22.02 -24.74 2.82
C PRO A 201 -23.07 -24.37 1.75
N ASP A 202 -24.02 -25.25 1.43
CA ASP A 202 -25.12 -24.91 0.52
C ASP A 202 -26.22 -24.17 1.29
N LEU A 203 -26.49 -22.93 0.88
CA LEU A 203 -27.52 -22.10 1.47
C LEU A 203 -28.93 -22.56 1.13
N ALA A 204 -29.14 -23.29 0.03
CA ALA A 204 -30.46 -23.63 -0.50
C ALA A 204 -30.97 -25.02 -0.04
N LEU A 205 -30.48 -25.55 1.08
CA LEU A 205 -30.91 -26.86 1.60
C LEU A 205 -32.25 -26.77 2.35
N ASP A 206 -32.95 -27.90 2.44
CA ASP A 206 -34.24 -28.00 3.12
C ASP A 206 -34.05 -28.06 4.66
N ILE A 207 -34.77 -27.16 5.34
CA ILE A 207 -34.83 -27.02 6.80
C ILE A 207 -36.29 -27.07 7.25
N GLU A 208 -36.54 -27.34 8.53
CA GLU A 208 -37.90 -27.28 9.08
C GLU A 208 -37.97 -26.35 10.29
N ILE A 209 -39.08 -25.61 10.40
CA ILE A 209 -39.43 -24.84 11.59
C ILE A 209 -40.84 -25.23 12.01
N ASP A 210 -40.98 -25.71 13.25
CA ASP A 210 -42.20 -26.32 13.82
C ASP A 210 -42.82 -27.41 12.93
N GLY A 211 -41.97 -28.20 12.24
CA GLY A 211 -42.40 -29.27 11.32
C GLY A 211 -42.93 -28.79 9.97
N VAL A 212 -42.72 -27.52 9.62
CA VAL A 212 -42.99 -26.98 8.28
C VAL A 212 -41.66 -26.81 7.54
N SER A 213 -41.54 -27.47 6.39
CA SER A 213 -40.32 -27.43 5.57
C SER A 213 -40.20 -26.10 4.80
N PHE A 214 -38.99 -25.56 4.75
CA PHE A 214 -38.60 -24.36 4.02
C PHE A 214 -37.23 -24.59 3.37
N THR A 215 -36.96 -23.92 2.25
CA THR A 215 -35.60 -23.77 1.75
C THR A 215 -34.87 -22.73 2.61
N SER A 216 -33.65 -23.04 3.02
CA SER A 216 -32.75 -22.09 3.69
C SER A 216 -32.34 -20.93 2.74
N PRO A 217 -31.92 -19.75 3.27
CA PRO A 217 -32.10 -19.31 4.66
C PRO A 217 -33.54 -18.90 4.92
N LYS A 218 -34.08 -19.24 6.11
CA LYS A 218 -35.42 -18.84 6.53
C LYS A 218 -35.40 -17.97 7.78
N GLY A 219 -35.67 -16.69 7.60
CA GLY A 219 -36.00 -15.74 8.69
C GLY A 219 -37.50 -15.74 9.04
N MET A 220 -37.81 -15.52 10.32
CA MET A 220 -39.16 -15.22 10.82
C MET A 220 -39.14 -14.40 12.11
N ILE A 221 -40.10 -13.49 12.26
CA ILE A 221 -40.31 -12.72 13.49
C ILE A 221 -41.13 -13.55 14.47
N VAL A 222 -40.64 -13.67 15.71
CA VAL A 222 -41.28 -14.35 16.85
C VAL A 222 -41.19 -13.47 18.09
N ASN A 223 -42.02 -13.70 19.11
CA ASN A 223 -41.90 -12.93 20.36
C ASN A 223 -40.78 -13.50 21.25
N SER A 224 -40.07 -12.63 21.97
CA SER A 224 -39.08 -13.01 22.97
C SER A 224 -39.67 -13.99 23.99
N GLY A 225 -38.92 -15.04 24.31
CA GLY A 225 -39.36 -16.18 25.12
C GLY A 225 -40.12 -17.27 24.34
N THR A 226 -40.38 -17.10 23.03
CA THR A 226 -41.01 -18.15 22.21
C THR A 226 -40.08 -19.34 22.04
N THR A 227 -40.58 -20.54 22.30
CA THR A 227 -39.90 -21.79 21.91
C THR A 227 -40.28 -22.15 20.48
N LYS A 228 -39.27 -22.44 19.65
CA LYS A 228 -39.41 -22.97 18.28
C LYS A 228 -38.72 -24.31 18.17
N GLN A 229 -39.28 -25.24 17.40
CA GLN A 229 -38.56 -26.43 16.98
C GLN A 229 -37.88 -26.13 15.64
N ILE A 230 -36.57 -26.30 15.56
CA ILE A 230 -35.79 -26.17 14.32
C ILE A 230 -35.20 -27.53 13.94
N ALA A 231 -35.15 -27.80 12.65
CA ALA A 231 -34.48 -28.98 12.10
C ALA A 231 -33.82 -28.69 10.75
N VAL A 232 -32.92 -29.58 10.34
CA VAL A 232 -32.45 -29.69 8.96
C VAL A 232 -32.76 -31.10 8.45
N ILE A 233 -33.17 -31.21 7.17
CA ILE A 233 -33.33 -32.51 6.52
C ILE A 233 -31.92 -33.09 6.28
N THR A 234 -31.70 -34.35 6.60
CA THR A 234 -30.38 -35.00 6.44
C THR A 234 -30.54 -36.51 6.25
N PRO A 235 -29.82 -37.14 5.29
CA PRO A 235 -28.98 -36.51 4.26
C PRO A 235 -29.83 -35.80 3.20
N GLN A 236 -29.21 -34.89 2.45
CA GLN A 236 -29.77 -34.29 1.23
C GLN A 236 -28.85 -34.56 0.04
N GLU A 237 -29.44 -34.95 -1.09
CA GLU A 237 -28.75 -35.13 -2.36
C GLU A 237 -29.26 -34.10 -3.38
N LYS A 238 -28.35 -33.51 -4.15
CA LYS A 238 -28.69 -32.53 -5.19
C LYS A 238 -27.89 -32.73 -6.46
N ASP A 239 -28.44 -32.19 -7.53
CA ASP A 239 -27.81 -31.92 -8.82
C ASP A 239 -27.66 -30.39 -8.90
N ILE A 240 -26.45 -29.86 -8.69
CA ILE A 240 -26.19 -28.41 -8.61
C ILE A 240 -25.33 -27.88 -9.76
N SER A 241 -24.77 -28.74 -10.61
CA SER A 241 -23.84 -28.37 -11.67
C SER A 241 -24.38 -28.63 -13.08
N PRO A 242 -23.98 -27.83 -14.08
CA PRO A 242 -24.27 -28.11 -15.48
C PRO A 242 -23.25 -29.07 -16.13
N TRP A 243 -22.17 -29.43 -15.43
CA TRP A 243 -21.03 -30.18 -15.99
C TRP A 243 -21.23 -31.70 -15.90
N LEU A 244 -21.91 -32.15 -14.85
CA LEU A 244 -22.22 -33.56 -14.63
C LEU A 244 -23.73 -33.79 -14.77
N SER A 245 -24.16 -35.03 -15.02
CA SER A 245 -25.59 -35.35 -15.16
C SER A 245 -26.13 -36.10 -13.93
N GLY A 246 -27.27 -35.65 -13.40
CA GLY A 246 -27.86 -36.21 -12.19
C GLY A 246 -27.07 -35.84 -10.93
N ILE A 247 -27.53 -36.35 -9.79
CA ILE A 247 -26.99 -36.08 -8.44
C ILE A 247 -25.45 -36.03 -8.40
N ASP A 248 -24.92 -34.87 -8.00
CA ASP A 248 -23.50 -34.53 -7.98
C ASP A 248 -23.01 -33.98 -6.62
N SER A 249 -23.93 -33.74 -5.69
CA SER A 249 -23.67 -33.14 -4.38
C SER A 249 -24.44 -33.86 -3.27
N ARG A 250 -23.78 -34.10 -2.14
CA ARG A 250 -24.37 -34.73 -0.95
C ARG A 250 -24.08 -33.88 0.27
N TYR A 251 -25.07 -33.76 1.15
CA TYR A 251 -25.00 -32.99 2.39
C TYR A 251 -25.48 -33.84 3.56
N ILE A 252 -24.64 -34.00 4.57
CA ILE A 252 -24.92 -34.73 5.81
C ILE A 252 -24.75 -33.75 6.96
N PHE A 253 -25.74 -33.62 7.84
CA PHE A 253 -25.63 -32.76 9.01
C PHE A 253 -24.53 -33.24 9.97
N ASP A 254 -23.61 -32.34 10.32
CA ASP A 254 -22.61 -32.50 11.37
C ASP A 254 -23.16 -31.92 12.69
N GLN A 255 -23.30 -30.59 12.75
CA GLN A 255 -23.72 -29.88 13.97
C GLN A 255 -24.30 -28.49 13.66
N TRP A 256 -25.05 -27.93 14.61
CA TRP A 256 -25.40 -26.51 14.60
C TRP A 256 -24.19 -25.64 14.99
N ASN A 257 -24.20 -24.37 14.60
CA ASN A 257 -23.18 -23.36 14.94
C ASN A 257 -22.93 -23.13 16.44
N ASP A 258 -23.81 -23.59 17.33
CA ASP A 258 -23.61 -23.59 18.79
C ASP A 258 -23.11 -24.94 19.34
N GLY A 259 -22.63 -25.84 18.48
CA GLY A 259 -22.07 -27.15 18.83
C GLY A 259 -23.11 -28.24 19.12
N ASN A 260 -24.39 -28.00 18.81
CA ASN A 260 -25.44 -29.00 19.03
C ASN A 260 -25.45 -30.05 17.90
N THR A 261 -25.25 -31.32 18.24
CA THR A 261 -25.16 -32.45 17.29
C THR A 261 -26.51 -33.12 16.98
N SER A 262 -27.65 -32.51 17.35
CA SER A 262 -28.98 -33.04 17.03
C SER A 262 -29.58 -32.27 15.86
N HIS A 263 -29.80 -32.94 14.73
CA HIS A 263 -30.38 -32.33 13.51
C HIS A 263 -31.82 -31.81 13.70
N THR A 264 -32.47 -32.10 14.83
CA THR A 264 -33.74 -31.52 15.28
C THR A 264 -33.65 -31.13 16.76
N ARG A 265 -34.10 -29.93 17.12
CA ARG A 265 -34.03 -29.40 18.49
C ARG A 265 -35.04 -28.29 18.77
N ASN A 266 -35.33 -28.07 20.04
CA ASN A 266 -36.08 -26.89 20.50
C ASN A 266 -35.10 -25.76 20.86
N VAL A 267 -35.42 -24.54 20.49
CA VAL A 267 -34.67 -23.30 20.78
C VAL A 267 -35.60 -22.26 21.39
N ILE A 268 -35.10 -21.50 22.37
CA ILE A 268 -35.84 -20.39 23.00
C ILE A 268 -35.30 -19.09 22.42
N VAL A 269 -36.13 -18.36 21.70
CA VAL A 269 -35.73 -17.11 21.05
C VAL A 269 -35.96 -15.96 22.02
N ASN A 270 -34.90 -15.46 22.65
CA ASN A 270 -34.95 -14.34 23.61
C ASN A 270 -34.49 -13.00 23.01
N THR A 271 -33.68 -13.07 21.96
CA THR A 271 -33.15 -11.97 21.15
C THR A 271 -33.16 -12.41 19.69
N ASP A 272 -32.81 -11.51 18.77
CA ASP A 272 -32.45 -11.88 17.40
C ASP A 272 -31.35 -12.94 17.42
N ILE A 273 -31.50 -14.01 16.62
CA ILE A 273 -30.62 -15.18 16.64
C ILE A 273 -30.64 -15.93 15.31
N THR A 274 -29.46 -16.40 14.89
CA THR A 274 -29.28 -17.24 13.70
C THR A 274 -28.73 -18.61 14.09
N TYR A 275 -29.44 -19.67 13.72
CA TYR A 275 -28.99 -21.05 13.82
C TYR A 275 -28.55 -21.54 12.43
N THR A 276 -27.27 -21.83 12.29
CA THR A 276 -26.69 -22.40 11.07
C THR A 276 -26.46 -23.89 11.28
N ALA A 277 -27.10 -24.74 10.49
CA ALA A 277 -26.77 -26.16 10.40
C ALA A 277 -25.54 -26.31 9.48
N ASN A 278 -24.43 -26.74 10.07
CA ASN A 278 -23.23 -27.10 9.31
C ASN A 278 -23.40 -28.52 8.79
N MET A 279 -23.15 -28.68 7.50
CA MET A 279 -23.28 -29.92 6.77
C MET A 279 -21.90 -30.32 6.23
N ASP A 280 -21.50 -31.55 6.50
CA ASP A 280 -20.46 -32.21 5.71
C ASP A 280 -20.96 -32.33 4.27
N ALA A 281 -20.13 -31.90 3.33
CA ALA A 281 -20.45 -31.92 1.90
C ALA A 281 -19.52 -32.87 1.17
N GLU A 282 -20.07 -33.75 0.33
CA GLU A 282 -19.31 -34.48 -0.68
C GLU A 282 -19.74 -34.04 -2.08
N TYR A 283 -18.77 -33.90 -2.97
CA TYR A 283 -18.99 -33.59 -4.38
C TYR A 283 -18.50 -34.73 -5.27
N ARG A 284 -19.21 -34.94 -6.37
CA ARG A 284 -18.83 -35.90 -7.41
C ARG A 284 -17.77 -35.29 -8.33
N VAL A 285 -16.75 -36.07 -8.60
CA VAL A 285 -15.69 -35.74 -9.57
C VAL A 285 -15.64 -36.81 -10.64
N THR A 286 -15.68 -36.42 -11.91
CA THR A 286 -15.40 -37.29 -13.05
C THR A 286 -14.13 -36.88 -13.76
N VAL A 287 -13.35 -37.86 -14.20
CA VAL A 287 -12.10 -37.67 -14.94
C VAL A 287 -12.14 -38.51 -16.21
N ASP A 288 -11.81 -37.95 -17.37
CA ASP A 288 -11.71 -38.66 -18.64
C ASP A 288 -10.60 -38.10 -19.55
N SER A 289 -10.53 -38.60 -20.80
CA SER A 289 -9.57 -38.16 -21.81
C SER A 289 -10.22 -37.84 -23.15
N SER A 290 -9.53 -37.04 -23.96
CA SER A 290 -9.89 -36.75 -25.34
C SER A 290 -8.66 -36.92 -26.25
N PRO A 291 -8.65 -37.89 -27.19
CA PRO A 291 -9.70 -38.89 -27.41
C PRO A 291 -9.86 -39.87 -26.23
N SER A 292 -11.07 -40.40 -26.05
CA SER A 292 -11.48 -41.17 -24.86
C SER A 292 -10.86 -42.58 -24.73
N GLU A 293 -9.96 -42.92 -25.65
CA GLU A 293 -9.22 -44.19 -25.70
C GLU A 293 -7.81 -44.09 -25.08
N VAL A 294 -7.37 -42.89 -24.70
CA VAL A 294 -6.02 -42.63 -24.17
C VAL A 294 -5.88 -42.91 -22.67
N SER A 295 -6.96 -42.75 -21.89
CA SER A 295 -6.97 -43.01 -20.44
C SER A 295 -8.34 -43.48 -19.95
N GLU A 296 -8.35 -44.27 -18.88
CA GLU A 296 -9.58 -44.72 -18.21
C GLU A 296 -10.39 -43.56 -17.63
N VAL A 297 -11.72 -43.74 -17.58
CA VAL A 297 -12.66 -42.79 -16.98
C VAL A 297 -12.82 -43.08 -15.49
N ALA A 298 -12.49 -42.12 -14.63
CA ALA A 298 -12.75 -42.19 -13.19
C ALA A 298 -14.04 -41.44 -12.83
N ASN A 299 -14.77 -41.94 -11.83
CA ASN A 299 -15.94 -41.26 -11.27
C ASN A 299 -16.02 -41.62 -9.77
N PHE A 300 -15.89 -40.61 -8.91
CA PHE A 300 -15.84 -40.81 -7.46
C PHE A 300 -16.49 -39.66 -6.70
N TRP A 301 -16.77 -39.91 -5.43
CA TRP A 301 -17.24 -38.90 -4.47
C TRP A 301 -16.08 -38.53 -3.54
N THR A 302 -15.99 -37.27 -3.17
CA THR A 302 -14.96 -36.81 -2.23
C THR A 302 -15.45 -35.63 -1.40
N ALA A 303 -14.98 -35.54 -0.16
CA ALA A 303 -15.36 -34.48 0.77
C ALA A 303 -14.86 -33.10 0.28
N ARG A 304 -15.68 -32.08 0.55
CA ARG A 304 -15.39 -30.67 0.27
C ARG A 304 -14.09 -30.24 0.96
N GLY A 305 -13.21 -29.60 0.21
CA GLY A 305 -11.89 -29.14 0.67
C GLY A 305 -10.77 -30.16 0.48
N ASN A 306 -11.05 -31.38 0.04
CA ASN A 306 -10.00 -32.32 -0.33
C ASN A 306 -9.21 -31.82 -1.56
N VAL A 307 -7.88 -31.93 -1.49
CA VAL A 307 -6.98 -31.62 -2.59
C VAL A 307 -6.73 -32.88 -3.41
N TRP A 308 -6.97 -32.81 -4.71
CA TRP A 308 -6.69 -33.88 -5.66
C TRP A 308 -5.66 -33.44 -6.70
N LEU A 309 -4.62 -34.27 -6.87
CA LEU A 309 -3.65 -34.14 -7.94
C LEU A 309 -4.09 -35.03 -9.10
N PHE A 310 -4.49 -34.41 -10.21
CA PHE A 310 -4.83 -35.12 -11.43
C PHE A 310 -3.58 -35.25 -12.30
N ASP A 311 -3.24 -36.51 -12.53
CA ASP A 311 -2.16 -36.95 -13.41
C ASP A 311 -2.59 -38.26 -14.08
N PHE A 312 -1.82 -38.71 -15.05
CA PHE A 312 -2.08 -39.90 -15.85
C PHE A 312 -0.72 -40.59 -16.04
N SER A 313 -0.69 -41.92 -16.02
CA SER A 313 0.56 -42.67 -16.08
C SER A 313 0.43 -43.88 -16.99
N GLY A 314 1.18 -43.91 -18.08
CA GLY A 314 1.12 -45.00 -19.06
C GLY A 314 1.84 -44.67 -20.36
N ASP A 315 1.88 -45.65 -21.25
CA ASP A 315 2.25 -45.44 -22.65
C ASP A 315 1.06 -44.77 -23.37
N LEU A 316 1.30 -43.60 -23.96
CA LEU A 316 0.28 -42.82 -24.67
C LEU A 316 0.16 -43.24 -26.15
N GLY A 317 0.94 -44.20 -26.61
CA GLY A 317 0.95 -44.66 -28.00
C GLY A 317 1.35 -43.53 -28.95
N PRO A 318 0.56 -43.24 -30.00
CA PRO A 318 0.87 -42.17 -30.95
C PRO A 318 0.53 -40.77 -30.42
N TYR A 319 0.05 -40.61 -29.19
CA TYR A 319 -0.52 -39.35 -28.71
C TYR A 319 0.40 -38.60 -27.71
N ASN A 320 0.59 -37.30 -27.93
CA ASN A 320 1.16 -36.33 -26.99
C ASN A 320 0.05 -35.58 -26.25
N PHE A 321 0.28 -35.20 -25.01
CA PHE A 321 -0.66 -34.35 -24.28
C PHE A 321 -0.60 -32.89 -24.72
N SER A 322 -1.76 -32.25 -24.67
CA SER A 322 -1.98 -30.85 -25.00
C SER A 322 -2.29 -30.03 -23.75
N TYR A 323 -3.41 -30.32 -23.05
CA TYR A 323 -3.87 -29.51 -21.91
C TYR A 323 -4.98 -30.21 -21.08
N TRP A 324 -5.24 -29.68 -19.89
CA TRP A 324 -6.41 -30.03 -19.07
C TRP A 324 -7.61 -29.15 -19.40
N TYR A 325 -8.78 -29.76 -19.50
CA TYR A 325 -10.05 -29.07 -19.70
C TYR A 325 -10.99 -29.42 -18.53
N VAL A 326 -11.32 -28.44 -17.69
CA VAL A 326 -12.02 -28.65 -16.42
C VAL A 326 -13.27 -27.79 -16.36
N ASN A 327 -14.44 -28.39 -16.13
CA ASN A 327 -15.74 -27.69 -16.05
C ASN A 327 -16.02 -26.72 -17.23
N GLY A 328 -15.51 -27.04 -18.42
CA GLY A 328 -15.64 -26.21 -19.62
C GLY A 328 -14.56 -25.12 -19.81
N GLN A 329 -13.48 -25.13 -19.02
CA GLN A 329 -12.36 -24.19 -19.12
C GLN A 329 -11.05 -24.91 -19.40
N ASN A 330 -10.21 -24.34 -20.28
CA ASN A 330 -8.85 -24.83 -20.50
C ASN A 330 -7.93 -24.29 -19.39
N LEU A 331 -7.33 -25.20 -18.60
CA LEU A 331 -6.40 -24.87 -17.51
C LEU A 331 -4.92 -25.08 -17.88
N GLY A 332 -4.62 -25.21 -19.17
CA GLY A 332 -3.26 -25.29 -19.70
C GLY A 332 -2.60 -26.66 -19.56
N SER A 333 -1.30 -26.68 -19.80
CA SER A 333 -0.49 -27.90 -19.95
C SER A 333 0.24 -28.36 -18.67
N ALA A 334 -0.03 -27.74 -17.52
CA ALA A 334 0.60 -28.08 -16.25
C ALA A 334 0.32 -29.53 -15.82
N ARG A 335 1.34 -30.25 -15.33
CA ARG A 335 1.26 -31.67 -14.97
C ARG A 335 2.10 -31.98 -13.73
N PRO A 336 1.53 -32.55 -12.65
CA PRO A 336 0.09 -32.75 -12.42
C PRO A 336 -0.66 -31.41 -12.34
N ILE A 337 -2.00 -31.44 -12.41
CA ILE A 337 -2.84 -30.30 -12.00
C ILE A 337 -3.43 -30.56 -10.62
N GLU A 338 -3.39 -29.55 -9.75
CA GLU A 338 -3.97 -29.61 -8.41
C GLU A 338 -5.35 -28.93 -8.39
N ILE A 339 -6.35 -29.59 -7.80
CA ILE A 339 -7.70 -29.04 -7.62
C ILE A 339 -8.16 -29.27 -6.18
N VAL A 340 -8.53 -28.18 -5.50
CA VAL A 340 -9.27 -28.21 -4.24
C VAL A 340 -10.75 -28.42 -4.56
N VAL A 341 -11.36 -29.50 -4.09
CA VAL A 341 -12.74 -29.85 -4.44
C VAL A 341 -13.71 -29.03 -3.59
N ASP A 342 -14.14 -27.87 -4.11
CA ASP A 342 -15.10 -26.95 -3.48
C ASP A 342 -16.54 -27.09 -4.00
N LYS A 343 -16.72 -27.80 -5.13
CA LYS A 343 -17.97 -28.07 -5.88
C LYS A 343 -17.80 -29.32 -6.77
N PRO A 344 -18.81 -29.76 -7.54
CA PRO A 344 -18.66 -30.85 -8.51
C PRO A 344 -17.69 -30.49 -9.66
N TYR A 345 -16.92 -31.49 -10.12
CA TYR A 345 -15.90 -31.31 -11.16
C TYR A 345 -15.98 -32.37 -12.27
N HIS A 346 -15.86 -31.92 -13.51
CA HIS A 346 -15.54 -32.72 -14.69
C HIS A 346 -14.15 -32.32 -15.19
N VAL A 347 -13.22 -33.28 -15.27
CA VAL A 347 -11.81 -33.08 -15.64
C VAL A 347 -11.49 -33.92 -16.86
N THR A 348 -11.01 -33.31 -17.94
CA THR A 348 -10.63 -34.01 -19.18
C THR A 348 -9.15 -33.75 -19.51
N ALA A 349 -8.37 -34.81 -19.74
CA ALA A 349 -7.02 -34.72 -20.30
C ALA A 349 -7.05 -34.77 -21.84
N VAL A 350 -6.55 -33.74 -22.53
CA VAL A 350 -6.60 -33.64 -24.00
C VAL A 350 -5.25 -33.99 -24.64
N PHE A 351 -5.26 -34.76 -25.72
CA PHE A 351 -4.08 -35.28 -26.42
C PHE A 351 -4.17 -35.12 -27.97
N ALA A 352 -3.03 -35.22 -28.68
CA ALA A 352 -2.87 -35.03 -30.12
C ALA A 352 -1.81 -35.97 -30.74
N GLU A 353 -1.97 -36.38 -32.01
CA GLU A 353 -1.18 -37.44 -32.68
C GLU A 353 0.25 -37.01 -33.11
N GLN A 354 1.22 -37.96 -33.18
CA GLN A 354 2.63 -37.74 -33.55
C GLN A 354 2.96 -38.06 -35.03
N GLU A 355 3.89 -37.30 -35.65
CA GLU A 355 4.44 -37.58 -36.99
C GLU A 355 5.90 -38.11 -36.97
N THR A 356 6.27 -38.94 -37.95
CA THR A 356 7.60 -39.57 -38.06
C THR A 356 8.67 -38.63 -38.63
N GLN A 357 9.84 -38.54 -37.97
CA GLN A 357 10.92 -37.61 -38.30
C GLN A 357 12.29 -38.28 -38.52
N TYR A 358 13.17 -37.63 -39.30
CA TYR A 358 14.57 -38.03 -39.56
C TYR A 358 15.51 -36.82 -39.47
N THR A 359 16.82 -37.07 -39.34
CA THR A 359 17.85 -36.03 -39.28
C THR A 359 18.59 -35.78 -40.61
N LEU A 360 18.83 -34.51 -40.93
CA LEU A 360 19.66 -34.08 -42.05
C LEU A 360 20.85 -33.28 -41.52
N THR A 361 22.07 -33.74 -41.77
CA THR A 361 23.31 -33.05 -41.40
C THR A 361 24.04 -32.52 -42.64
N VAL A 362 24.40 -31.23 -42.63
CA VAL A 362 25.22 -30.60 -43.68
C VAL A 362 26.50 -30.03 -43.06
N THR A 363 27.64 -30.33 -43.65
CA THR A 363 28.97 -29.90 -43.18
C THR A 363 29.88 -29.47 -44.35
N THR A 364 31.07 -28.93 -44.05
CA THR A 364 32.03 -28.43 -45.05
C THR A 364 33.46 -28.88 -44.74
N SER A 365 34.31 -28.96 -45.76
CA SER A 365 35.70 -29.42 -45.67
C SER A 365 36.59 -28.65 -46.66
N PRO A 366 37.84 -28.27 -46.31
CA PRO A 366 38.57 -28.59 -45.08
C PRO A 366 38.15 -27.73 -43.86
N GLU A 367 37.32 -26.71 -44.07
CA GLU A 367 36.93 -25.74 -43.05
C GLU A 367 35.49 -25.99 -42.58
N THR A 368 35.29 -26.10 -41.27
CA THR A 368 33.97 -26.02 -40.62
C THR A 368 33.63 -24.57 -40.27
N GLY A 369 32.37 -24.30 -39.93
CA GLY A 369 31.90 -22.96 -39.59
C GLY A 369 31.62 -22.10 -40.83
N LEU A 370 31.44 -22.69 -42.00
CA LEU A 370 31.08 -21.99 -43.23
C LEU A 370 29.55 -21.88 -43.34
N ASN A 371 29.08 -20.79 -43.94
CA ASN A 371 27.65 -20.54 -44.14
C ASN A 371 27.07 -21.55 -45.12
N ILE A 372 25.99 -22.19 -44.70
CA ILE A 372 25.22 -23.20 -45.43
C ILE A 372 23.74 -22.85 -45.33
N ILE A 373 22.94 -23.29 -46.29
CA ILE A 373 21.47 -23.11 -46.26
C ILE A 373 20.85 -24.50 -46.25
N ILE A 374 19.85 -24.71 -45.38
CA ILE A 374 19.07 -25.94 -45.30
C ILE A 374 17.59 -25.54 -45.27
N VAL A 375 16.83 -25.96 -46.29
CA VAL A 375 15.40 -25.61 -46.48
C VAL A 375 15.17 -24.09 -46.40
N GLY A 376 15.98 -23.31 -47.12
CA GLY A 376 15.89 -21.85 -47.17
C GLY A 376 16.36 -21.11 -45.91
N ILE A 377 16.70 -21.80 -44.81
CA ILE A 377 17.21 -21.20 -43.58
C ILE A 377 18.74 -21.23 -43.57
N ALA A 378 19.36 -20.08 -43.31
CA ALA A 378 20.80 -19.96 -43.20
C ALA A 378 21.32 -20.52 -41.85
N TYR A 379 22.40 -21.29 -41.92
CA TYR A 379 23.08 -21.90 -40.80
C TYR A 379 24.60 -21.86 -40.99
N VAL A 380 25.33 -22.25 -39.94
CA VAL A 380 26.77 -22.38 -39.92
C VAL A 380 27.12 -23.87 -39.81
N SER A 381 28.06 -24.36 -40.62
CA SER A 381 28.43 -25.78 -40.66
C SER A 381 29.27 -26.23 -39.44
N PRO A 382 29.18 -27.49 -38.98
CA PRO A 382 28.14 -28.46 -39.30
C PRO A 382 26.79 -28.09 -38.66
N LYS A 383 25.70 -28.26 -39.40
CA LYS A 383 24.34 -28.16 -38.86
C LYS A 383 23.57 -29.45 -39.08
N THR A 384 22.90 -29.92 -38.04
CA THR A 384 21.86 -30.95 -38.11
C THR A 384 20.50 -30.30 -37.91
N VAL A 385 19.51 -30.69 -38.72
CA VAL A 385 18.09 -30.35 -38.57
C VAL A 385 17.27 -31.64 -38.51
N VAL A 386 16.09 -31.57 -37.88
CA VAL A 386 15.09 -32.64 -37.86
C VAL A 386 13.98 -32.25 -38.82
N LEU A 387 13.59 -33.14 -39.75
CA LEU A 387 12.52 -32.91 -40.72
C LEU A 387 11.62 -34.16 -40.79
N ASN A 388 10.37 -33.98 -41.23
CA ASN A 388 9.42 -35.08 -41.32
C ASN A 388 9.80 -36.03 -42.47
N SER A 389 9.43 -37.31 -42.34
CA SER A 389 9.71 -38.33 -43.36
C SER A 389 9.08 -37.96 -44.71
N GLY A 390 9.90 -37.96 -45.77
CA GLY A 390 9.47 -37.62 -47.13
C GLY A 390 9.60 -36.14 -47.50
N THR A 391 10.05 -35.27 -46.60
CA THR A 391 10.35 -33.86 -46.94
C THR A 391 11.41 -33.76 -48.05
N GLU A 392 11.12 -32.99 -49.09
CA GLU A 392 12.13 -32.49 -50.03
C GLU A 392 12.85 -31.30 -49.40
N ALA A 393 14.15 -31.44 -49.15
CA ALA A 393 14.99 -30.43 -48.56
C ALA A 393 16.01 -29.91 -49.59
N GLU A 394 16.10 -28.59 -49.73
CA GLU A 394 17.18 -27.95 -50.48
C GLU A 394 18.38 -27.70 -49.56
N ILE A 395 19.58 -28.01 -50.01
CA ILE A 395 20.84 -27.74 -49.33
C ILE A 395 21.77 -26.92 -50.22
N GLU A 396 22.41 -25.90 -49.63
CA GLU A 396 23.38 -25.02 -50.27
C GLU A 396 24.60 -24.81 -49.35
N VAL A 397 25.75 -24.54 -49.95
CA VAL A 397 26.87 -23.85 -49.29
C VAL A 397 27.11 -22.53 -50.00
N VAL A 398 27.16 -21.42 -49.26
CA VAL A 398 27.46 -20.12 -49.86
C VAL A 398 28.86 -20.17 -50.49
N SER A 399 29.05 -19.66 -51.70
CA SER A 399 30.36 -19.76 -52.38
C SER A 399 30.58 -18.67 -53.44
N PRO A 400 31.75 -17.99 -53.43
CA PRO A 400 32.84 -18.12 -52.47
C PRO A 400 32.49 -17.51 -51.11
N GLN A 401 33.17 -17.97 -50.06
CA GLN A 401 33.16 -17.35 -48.73
C GLN A 401 34.57 -16.90 -48.40
N GLU A 402 34.74 -15.61 -48.08
CA GLU A 402 36.00 -15.08 -47.59
C GLU A 402 35.91 -14.87 -46.07
N LYS A 403 36.93 -15.34 -45.34
CA LYS A 403 37.04 -15.22 -43.89
C LYS A 403 38.36 -14.56 -43.53
N GLU A 404 38.36 -13.88 -42.38
CA GLU A 404 39.59 -13.55 -41.68
C GLU A 404 39.98 -14.73 -40.79
N LYS A 405 41.13 -15.34 -41.07
CA LYS A 405 41.67 -16.47 -40.30
C LYS A 405 43.06 -16.20 -39.70
N SER A 406 43.66 -15.06 -39.98
CA SER A 406 44.88 -14.57 -39.35
C SER A 406 44.86 -13.05 -39.19
N GLY A 407 45.64 -12.50 -38.26
CA GLY A 407 45.86 -11.06 -38.15
C GLY A 407 47.01 -10.54 -39.01
N GLN A 408 47.37 -11.24 -40.11
CA GLN A 408 48.60 -10.96 -40.86
C GLN A 408 48.40 -9.94 -41.99
N VAL A 409 47.21 -9.94 -42.58
CA VAL A 409 46.79 -9.07 -43.67
C VAL A 409 45.49 -8.41 -43.22
N THR A 410 45.33 -7.09 -43.38
CA THR A 410 44.12 -6.41 -42.94
C THR A 410 42.91 -6.83 -43.78
N GLY A 411 42.02 -7.60 -43.16
CA GLY A 411 40.71 -7.97 -43.69
C GLY A 411 40.74 -9.12 -44.70
N THR A 412 39.61 -9.85 -44.72
CA THR A 412 39.40 -11.17 -45.36
C THR A 412 40.62 -11.75 -46.06
N ASP A 413 41.32 -12.61 -45.35
CA ASP A 413 42.63 -13.13 -45.75
C ASP A 413 42.62 -14.56 -46.32
N THR A 414 41.51 -15.30 -46.15
CA THR A 414 41.36 -16.71 -46.54
C THR A 414 40.03 -16.92 -47.28
N ARG A 415 40.06 -17.38 -48.54
CA ARG A 415 38.88 -17.64 -49.37
C ARG A 415 38.63 -19.13 -49.55
N PHE A 416 37.37 -19.53 -49.38
CA PHE A 416 36.83 -20.86 -49.64
C PHE A 416 35.89 -20.81 -50.84
N THR A 417 36.13 -21.62 -51.87
CA THR A 417 35.24 -21.75 -53.04
C THR A 417 34.73 -23.19 -53.14
N PHE A 418 33.43 -23.39 -53.26
CA PHE A 418 32.82 -24.71 -53.45
C PHE A 418 33.35 -25.42 -54.70
N VAL A 419 33.53 -26.72 -54.58
CA VAL A 419 33.98 -27.61 -55.66
C VAL A 419 32.93 -28.66 -55.98
N ARG A 420 32.43 -29.38 -54.95
CA ARG A 420 31.43 -30.46 -55.05
C ARG A 420 30.99 -30.92 -53.66
N TRP A 421 29.90 -31.68 -53.60
CA TRP A 421 29.47 -32.44 -52.42
C TRP A 421 30.19 -33.80 -52.32
N SER A 422 30.16 -34.42 -51.14
CA SER A 422 30.80 -35.70 -50.81
C SER A 422 30.29 -36.91 -51.60
N ASP A 423 29.08 -36.83 -52.17
CA ASP A 423 28.54 -37.79 -53.13
C ASP A 423 28.91 -37.48 -54.58
N THR A 424 29.90 -36.60 -54.78
CA THR A 424 30.44 -36.09 -56.05
C THR A 424 29.55 -35.12 -56.84
N ASN A 425 28.38 -34.75 -56.33
CA ASN A 425 27.47 -33.81 -56.99
C ASN A 425 28.06 -32.38 -57.04
N THR A 426 27.97 -31.71 -58.19
CA THR A 426 28.52 -30.35 -58.41
C THR A 426 27.47 -29.23 -58.38
N ASN A 427 26.19 -29.55 -58.20
CA ASN A 427 25.11 -28.56 -58.14
C ASN A 427 25.06 -27.92 -56.74
N ASN A 428 24.88 -26.61 -56.70
CA ASN A 428 24.74 -25.82 -55.48
C ASN A 428 23.88 -24.58 -55.78
N PRO A 429 22.66 -24.44 -55.21
CA PRO A 429 21.98 -25.39 -54.32
C PRO A 429 21.63 -26.73 -54.97
N ARG A 430 21.16 -27.69 -54.17
CA ARG A 430 20.63 -28.99 -54.62
C ARG A 430 19.49 -29.48 -53.73
N THR A 431 18.51 -30.17 -54.32
CA THR A 431 17.42 -30.82 -53.58
C THR A 431 17.76 -32.28 -53.24
N ILE A 432 17.26 -32.76 -52.09
CA ILE A 432 17.32 -34.14 -51.61
C ILE A 432 15.99 -34.52 -50.95
N THR A 433 15.62 -35.80 -50.93
CA THR A 433 14.39 -36.29 -50.26
C THR A 433 14.76 -37.09 -49.02
N LEU A 434 14.25 -36.69 -47.85
CA LEU A 434 14.66 -37.28 -46.57
C LEU A 434 13.84 -38.55 -46.24
N ASN A 435 14.47 -39.71 -46.41
CA ASN A 435 13.88 -41.04 -46.18
C ASN A 435 14.59 -41.86 -45.09
N SER A 436 15.63 -41.29 -44.49
CA SER A 436 16.46 -41.83 -43.41
C SER A 436 17.27 -40.66 -42.81
N ASP A 437 18.04 -40.92 -41.75
CA ASP A 437 19.13 -40.00 -41.39
C ASP A 437 20.14 -39.87 -42.54
N MET A 438 20.60 -38.65 -42.82
CA MET A 438 21.50 -38.33 -43.94
C MET A 438 22.60 -37.32 -43.56
N THR A 439 23.75 -37.39 -44.24
CA THR A 439 24.85 -36.44 -44.06
C THR A 439 25.53 -36.08 -45.39
N TYR A 440 25.72 -34.80 -45.64
CA TYR A 440 26.41 -34.26 -46.83
C TYR A 440 27.54 -33.31 -46.45
N THR A 441 28.71 -33.48 -47.07
CA THR A 441 29.87 -32.57 -46.88
C THR A 441 30.13 -31.80 -48.17
N ALA A 442 30.21 -30.48 -48.12
CA ALA A 442 30.68 -29.64 -49.22
C ALA A 442 32.23 -29.52 -49.19
N GLU A 443 32.89 -29.91 -50.28
CA GLU A 443 34.33 -29.79 -50.48
C GLU A 443 34.69 -28.42 -51.07
N MET A 444 35.65 -27.73 -50.45
CA MET A 444 36.04 -26.35 -50.74
C MET A 444 37.52 -26.23 -51.15
N LYS A 445 37.80 -25.41 -52.17
CA LYS A 445 39.15 -24.94 -52.56
C LYS A 445 39.56 -23.75 -51.67
N VAL A 446 40.81 -23.72 -51.19
CA VAL A 446 41.35 -22.65 -50.33
C VAL A 446 42.35 -21.75 -51.08
N GLU A 447 42.20 -20.45 -50.92
CA GLU A 447 43.10 -19.39 -51.42
C GLU A 447 43.46 -18.42 -50.28
N TYR A 448 44.67 -17.87 -50.30
CA TYR A 448 45.15 -16.89 -49.31
C TYR A 448 45.51 -15.55 -49.95
N LYS A 449 45.25 -14.46 -49.23
CA LYS A 449 45.54 -13.10 -49.64
C LYS A 449 46.98 -12.72 -49.35
N VAL A 450 47.58 -11.97 -50.27
CA VAL A 450 48.91 -11.39 -50.13
C VAL A 450 48.83 -9.88 -50.31
N THR A 451 49.37 -9.12 -49.35
CA THR A 451 49.59 -7.67 -49.44
C THR A 451 51.07 -7.34 -49.47
N THR A 452 51.38 -6.15 -49.99
CA THR A 452 52.75 -5.67 -50.17
C THR A 452 52.85 -4.20 -49.80
N GLY A 453 53.95 -3.75 -49.20
CA GLY A 453 54.09 -2.35 -48.75
C GLY A 453 55.52 -1.87 -48.50
N THR A 454 55.65 -0.61 -48.12
CA THR A 454 56.93 0.03 -47.76
C THR A 454 56.80 0.79 -46.43
N ASN A 455 57.85 0.80 -45.60
CA ASN A 455 57.87 1.56 -44.34
C ASN A 455 59.11 2.47 -44.27
N PRO A 456 58.97 3.82 -44.14
CA PRO A 456 57.71 4.56 -44.19
C PRO A 456 57.04 4.45 -45.56
N ALA A 457 55.73 4.67 -45.64
CA ALA A 457 54.95 4.49 -46.85
C ALA A 457 55.44 5.36 -48.03
N GLY A 458 55.32 4.85 -49.26
CA GLY A 458 55.57 5.64 -50.48
C GLY A 458 56.28 4.91 -51.65
N GLY A 459 56.23 3.58 -51.71
CA GLY A 459 56.69 2.79 -52.85
C GLY A 459 55.87 1.51 -53.05
N THR A 460 55.68 1.12 -54.31
CA THR A 460 54.87 -0.02 -54.74
C THR A 460 55.72 -1.27 -55.01
N ILE A 461 55.17 -2.46 -54.73
CA ILE A 461 55.78 -3.77 -54.97
C ILE A 461 54.75 -4.65 -55.69
N ASP A 462 55.15 -5.34 -56.76
CA ASP A 462 54.26 -6.26 -57.48
C ASP A 462 54.02 -7.57 -56.71
N GLY A 463 52.85 -8.19 -56.91
CA GLY A 463 52.54 -9.54 -56.43
C GLY A 463 51.40 -9.66 -55.40
N ALA A 464 50.80 -8.54 -54.99
CA ALA A 464 49.60 -8.54 -54.15
C ALA A 464 48.39 -9.22 -54.83
N GLY A 465 47.46 -9.75 -54.03
CA GLY A 465 46.23 -10.40 -54.48
C GLY A 465 45.98 -11.78 -53.84
N TRP A 466 44.95 -12.47 -54.34
CA TRP A 466 44.60 -13.84 -53.93
C TRP A 466 45.43 -14.88 -54.68
N HIS A 467 45.99 -15.86 -53.96
CA HIS A 467 46.73 -16.97 -54.56
C HIS A 467 46.28 -18.31 -53.96
N VAL A 468 46.25 -19.37 -54.76
CA VAL A 468 45.93 -20.72 -54.29
C VAL A 468 46.93 -21.16 -53.23
N ALA A 469 46.45 -21.83 -52.18
CA ALA A 469 47.29 -22.32 -51.09
C ALA A 469 48.46 -23.20 -51.61
N ALA A 470 49.63 -23.03 -50.99
CA ALA A 470 50.90 -23.70 -51.34
C ALA A 470 51.52 -23.32 -52.71
N THR A 471 51.22 -22.14 -53.23
CA THR A 471 51.93 -21.56 -54.40
C THR A 471 53.13 -20.69 -53.98
N VAL A 472 54.15 -20.56 -54.83
CA VAL A 472 55.36 -19.74 -54.56
C VAL A 472 55.37 -18.46 -55.41
N LYS A 473 55.76 -17.33 -54.82
CA LYS A 473 55.79 -15.99 -55.44
C LYS A 473 57.08 -15.24 -55.09
N ASN A 474 57.54 -14.33 -55.96
CA ASN A 474 58.75 -13.54 -55.78
C ASN A 474 58.43 -12.04 -55.71
N PHE A 475 59.10 -11.28 -54.82
CA PHE A 475 58.84 -9.86 -54.56
C PHE A 475 60.14 -9.04 -54.64
N THR A 476 60.06 -7.80 -55.14
CA THR A 476 61.23 -6.90 -55.36
C THR A 476 60.97 -5.53 -54.75
N ALA A 477 61.92 -4.99 -53.98
CA ALA A 477 61.76 -3.71 -53.26
C ALA A 477 62.09 -2.50 -54.17
N PRO A 478 61.30 -1.41 -54.14
CA PRO A 478 61.48 -0.24 -54.99
C PRO A 478 62.61 0.67 -54.52
N VAL A 479 63.09 1.56 -55.40
CA VAL A 479 64.07 2.61 -55.05
C VAL A 479 63.35 3.87 -54.57
N ARG A 480 63.85 4.52 -53.52
CA ARG A 480 63.24 5.73 -52.93
C ARG A 480 64.27 6.82 -52.66
N ALA A 481 63.86 8.08 -52.75
CA ALA A 481 64.71 9.25 -52.50
C ALA A 481 64.56 9.76 -51.06
N GLY A 482 65.65 10.16 -50.42
CA GLY A 482 65.67 10.56 -48.99
C GLY A 482 65.61 9.39 -48.00
N TYR A 483 65.61 8.15 -48.50
CA TYR A 483 65.40 6.92 -47.75
C TYR A 483 66.28 5.80 -48.32
N THR A 484 66.87 4.95 -47.47
CA THR A 484 67.70 3.79 -47.90
C THR A 484 67.03 2.47 -47.55
N PHE A 485 66.88 1.56 -48.52
CA PHE A 485 66.33 0.22 -48.25
C PHE A 485 67.22 -0.53 -47.25
N SER A 486 66.58 -1.17 -46.27
CA SER A 486 67.23 -1.88 -45.18
C SER A 486 67.02 -3.40 -45.27
N HIS A 487 65.77 -3.86 -45.26
CA HIS A 487 65.42 -5.28 -45.24
C HIS A 487 63.94 -5.51 -45.58
N TRP A 488 63.59 -6.77 -45.82
CA TRP A 488 62.21 -7.25 -45.89
C TRP A 488 61.68 -7.66 -44.52
N VAL A 489 60.40 -7.39 -44.29
CA VAL A 489 59.61 -7.92 -43.18
C VAL A 489 58.40 -8.63 -43.77
N ILE A 490 58.20 -9.91 -43.42
CA ILE A 490 57.01 -10.68 -43.80
C ILE A 490 56.28 -11.08 -42.52
N ASN A 491 55.00 -10.74 -42.39
CA ASN A 491 54.18 -11.12 -41.23
C ASN A 491 54.83 -10.70 -39.89
N GLY A 492 55.42 -9.49 -39.87
CA GLY A 492 56.17 -8.95 -38.71
C GLY A 492 57.59 -9.51 -38.50
N ALA A 493 57.96 -10.61 -39.16
CA ALA A 493 59.30 -11.20 -39.05
C ALA A 493 60.28 -10.60 -40.08
N ASN A 494 61.48 -10.22 -39.63
CA ASN A 494 62.55 -9.78 -40.52
C ASN A 494 63.10 -10.97 -41.33
N MET A 495 63.08 -10.84 -42.66
CA MET A 495 63.48 -11.88 -43.61
C MET A 495 64.84 -11.61 -44.29
N GLY A 496 65.55 -10.57 -43.87
CA GLY A 496 66.85 -10.17 -44.40
C GLY A 496 66.78 -9.17 -45.56
N ASP A 497 67.95 -8.86 -46.11
CA ASP A 497 68.20 -7.82 -47.13
C ASP A 497 68.18 -8.35 -48.58
N ALA A 498 68.00 -9.67 -48.76
CA ALA A 498 67.95 -10.32 -50.07
C ALA A 498 66.79 -9.77 -50.93
N ASN A 499 67.13 -9.06 -52.01
CA ASN A 499 66.17 -8.42 -52.90
C ASN A 499 66.48 -8.82 -54.37
N PRO A 500 65.60 -9.55 -55.08
CA PRO A 500 64.26 -10.00 -54.68
C PRO A 500 64.23 -11.19 -53.70
N ILE A 501 63.06 -11.40 -53.06
CA ILE A 501 62.78 -12.49 -52.10
C ILE A 501 61.70 -13.45 -52.62
N ALA A 502 61.83 -14.75 -52.32
CA ALA A 502 60.86 -15.80 -52.67
C ALA A 502 60.02 -16.24 -51.45
N VAL A 503 58.71 -16.42 -51.63
CA VAL A 503 57.73 -16.63 -50.54
C VAL A 503 56.76 -17.75 -50.91
N ASN A 504 56.55 -18.70 -50.01
CA ASN A 504 55.52 -19.75 -50.12
C ASN A 504 54.20 -19.26 -49.48
N VAL A 505 53.12 -19.20 -50.26
CA VAL A 505 51.78 -18.77 -49.85
C VAL A 505 51.01 -19.95 -49.26
N ASN A 506 51.48 -20.42 -48.10
CA ASN A 506 50.86 -21.46 -47.28
C ASN A 506 49.90 -20.92 -46.19
N SER A 507 49.80 -19.60 -46.12
CA SER A 507 49.00 -18.77 -45.21
C SER A 507 49.03 -17.34 -45.77
N PRO A 508 48.16 -16.43 -45.29
CA PRO A 508 48.16 -15.03 -45.71
C PRO A 508 49.50 -14.35 -45.44
N LYS A 509 49.94 -13.48 -46.37
CA LYS A 509 51.26 -12.81 -46.30
C LYS A 509 51.14 -11.31 -46.45
N ASN A 510 51.77 -10.56 -45.54
CA ASN A 510 52.01 -9.13 -45.66
C ASN A 510 53.52 -8.90 -45.82
N VAL A 511 53.94 -8.38 -46.98
CA VAL A 511 55.34 -8.32 -47.42
C VAL A 511 55.80 -6.85 -47.52
N ILE A 512 56.59 -6.39 -46.56
CA ILE A 512 56.98 -4.97 -46.39
C ILE A 512 58.49 -4.76 -46.59
N ALA A 513 58.88 -3.70 -47.29
CA ALA A 513 60.27 -3.23 -47.41
C ALA A 513 60.55 -1.98 -46.54
N TYR A 514 61.63 -1.98 -45.73
CA TYR A 514 61.91 -0.96 -44.69
C TYR A 514 63.02 0.07 -45.05
N TYR A 515 62.91 1.32 -44.55
CA TYR A 515 63.81 2.49 -44.75
C TYR A 515 63.79 3.48 -43.52
N ASN A 516 64.68 4.50 -43.43
CA ASN A 516 64.91 5.36 -42.21
C ASN A 516 64.84 6.91 -42.41
N ALA A 517 64.49 7.72 -41.37
CA ALA A 517 64.41 9.23 -41.30
C ALA A 517 64.59 9.84 -39.85
N GLU A 518 64.18 11.10 -39.54
CA GLU A 518 64.55 11.87 -38.31
C GLU A 518 63.45 12.85 -37.72
N THR A 519 63.75 13.59 -36.61
CA THR A 519 63.09 14.80 -35.97
C THR A 519 62.30 14.68 -34.62
N THR A 520 61.70 15.77 -34.07
CA THR A 520 61.47 16.04 -32.60
C THR A 520 60.28 17.01 -32.22
N THR A 521 59.65 16.88 -31.03
CA THR A 521 58.51 17.74 -30.49
C THR A 521 58.55 18.02 -28.94
N LYS A 522 57.42 18.25 -28.20
CA LYS A 522 57.38 18.67 -26.75
C LYS A 522 55.99 18.56 -26.01
N ASN A 523 55.82 17.78 -24.91
CA ASN A 523 54.50 17.57 -24.20
C ASN A 523 54.59 17.19 -22.68
N ILE A 524 53.46 17.12 -21.94
CA ILE A 524 53.31 16.49 -20.60
C ILE A 524 52.17 15.45 -20.55
N PHE A 525 52.42 14.29 -19.94
CA PHE A 525 51.46 13.23 -19.62
C PHE A 525 51.57 12.80 -18.16
N GLY A 526 50.55 12.13 -17.62
CA GLY A 526 50.61 11.59 -16.27
C GLY A 526 49.34 10.89 -15.80
N THR A 527 49.42 10.28 -14.62
CA THR A 527 48.31 9.64 -13.90
C THR A 527 48.19 10.13 -12.45
N VAL A 528 46.97 10.14 -11.94
CA VAL A 528 46.61 10.51 -10.56
C VAL A 528 45.95 9.32 -9.88
N THR A 529 46.48 8.89 -8.74
CA THR A 529 45.97 7.72 -8.00
C THR A 529 45.53 8.07 -6.56
N PRO A 530 44.57 7.33 -5.95
CA PRO A 530 44.20 7.57 -4.56
C PRO A 530 45.33 7.23 -3.57
N TYR A 531 45.60 8.11 -2.61
CA TYR A 531 46.57 7.89 -1.54
C TYR A 531 46.07 6.82 -0.56
N THR A 532 46.78 5.69 -0.45
CA THR A 532 46.33 4.52 0.34
C THR A 532 46.90 4.46 1.77
N GLY A 533 47.55 5.52 2.25
CA GLY A 533 48.24 5.53 3.53
C GLY A 533 47.34 5.64 4.76
N ASN A 534 46.94 4.49 5.34
CA ASN A 534 46.49 4.30 6.73
C ASN A 534 45.54 5.37 7.33
N ILE A 535 44.58 5.87 6.54
CA ILE A 535 43.40 6.54 7.11
C ILE A 535 42.45 5.45 7.61
N LYS A 536 42.04 5.52 8.88
CA LYS A 536 40.92 4.72 9.41
C LYS A 536 39.61 5.30 8.87
N THR A 537 39.27 4.98 7.64
CA THR A 537 37.88 5.07 7.20
C THR A 537 37.08 4.01 7.93
N ALA A 538 35.92 4.40 8.49
CA ALA A 538 34.96 3.43 8.99
C ALA A 538 34.42 2.61 7.80
N ASP A 539 34.03 1.35 8.04
CA ASP A 539 33.61 0.41 7.00
C ASP A 539 32.45 0.98 6.13
N LEU A 540 32.79 1.48 4.94
CA LEU A 540 31.83 1.67 3.84
C LEU A 540 31.38 0.32 3.24
N ASN A 541 32.07 -0.78 3.57
CA ASN A 541 31.76 -2.16 3.17
C ASN A 541 30.53 -2.76 3.88
N LYS A 542 29.56 -1.92 4.29
CA LYS A 542 28.31 -2.34 4.94
C LYS A 542 27.05 -1.70 4.40
N ILE A 543 27.15 -1.01 3.27
CA ILE A 543 26.00 -0.81 2.39
C ILE A 543 26.01 -1.99 1.41
N GLU A 544 25.14 -2.98 1.66
CA GLU A 544 24.70 -3.86 0.58
C GLU A 544 23.94 -2.98 -0.42
N ILE A 545 24.66 -2.47 -1.41
CA ILE A 545 24.04 -2.01 -2.65
C ILE A 545 23.47 -3.27 -3.29
N LEU A 546 22.20 -3.57 -3.00
CA LEU A 546 21.39 -4.47 -3.80
C LEU A 546 21.40 -3.91 -5.21
N SER A 547 22.23 -4.50 -6.07
CA SER A 547 22.42 -4.02 -7.42
C SER A 547 21.09 -4.13 -8.18
N ASN A 548 20.58 -3.00 -8.69
CA ASN A 548 19.37 -2.91 -9.53
C ASN A 548 19.43 -3.73 -10.84
N THR A 549 20.47 -4.55 -11.02
CA THR A 549 20.66 -5.49 -12.12
C THR A 549 19.58 -6.59 -12.15
N GLU A 550 19.00 -6.98 -11.02
CA GLU A 550 17.96 -8.03 -10.97
C GLU A 550 16.54 -7.54 -11.33
N ILE A 551 16.30 -6.22 -11.36
CA ILE A 551 14.98 -5.63 -11.64
C ILE A 551 14.77 -5.38 -13.16
N ARG A 552 15.85 -5.41 -13.95
CA ARG A 552 15.80 -5.18 -15.39
C ARG A 552 15.34 -6.43 -16.15
N THR A 553 14.03 -6.62 -16.26
CA THR A 553 13.44 -7.63 -17.15
C THR A 553 13.79 -7.31 -18.60
N THR A 554 14.76 -8.02 -19.16
CA THR A 554 15.09 -7.99 -20.60
C THR A 554 13.95 -8.59 -21.41
N TYR A 555 13.00 -7.75 -21.83
CA TYR A 555 12.08 -8.11 -22.89
C TYR A 555 12.83 -8.27 -24.23
N ASP A 556 12.29 -9.14 -25.08
CA ASP A 556 12.82 -9.56 -26.38
C ASP A 556 12.73 -8.42 -27.43
N ARG A 557 13.52 -7.36 -27.21
CA ARG A 557 13.64 -6.18 -28.09
C ARG A 557 14.96 -6.26 -28.88
N PRO A 558 14.96 -5.94 -30.19
CA PRO A 558 16.18 -5.99 -30.99
C PRO A 558 17.20 -4.94 -30.53
N GLU A 559 18.38 -5.38 -30.10
CA GLU A 559 19.47 -4.50 -29.59
C GLU A 559 20.03 -3.51 -30.64
N PHE A 560 19.69 -3.68 -31.91
CA PHE A 560 20.17 -2.92 -33.06
C PHE A 560 19.14 -2.90 -34.18
N ILE A 561 19.13 -1.85 -35.00
CA ILE A 561 18.39 -1.86 -36.26
C ILE A 561 19.06 -2.86 -37.19
N GLU A 562 18.31 -3.87 -37.65
CA GLU A 562 18.85 -4.91 -38.51
C GLU A 562 19.38 -4.31 -39.82
N ASN A 563 20.58 -4.73 -40.22
CA ASN A 563 21.28 -4.25 -41.42
C ASN A 563 21.66 -2.76 -41.41
N GLU A 564 21.72 -2.09 -40.25
CA GLU A 564 22.27 -0.73 -40.13
C GLU A 564 23.50 -0.64 -39.23
N TYR A 565 24.41 0.27 -39.59
CA TYR A 565 25.71 0.44 -38.95
C TYR A 565 26.16 1.90 -38.92
N LEU A 566 26.94 2.23 -37.89
CA LEU A 566 27.68 3.48 -37.75
C LEU A 566 29.17 3.18 -37.93
N LEU A 567 29.76 3.69 -39.01
CA LEU A 567 31.19 3.52 -39.33
C LEU A 567 31.93 4.77 -38.86
N LYS A 568 32.84 4.68 -37.87
CA LYS A 568 33.77 5.78 -37.58
C LYS A 568 34.78 5.87 -38.72
N VAL A 569 35.04 7.07 -39.23
CA VAL A 569 35.90 7.26 -40.40
C VAL A 569 36.89 8.42 -40.22
N GLU A 570 38.05 8.33 -40.85
CA GLU A 570 38.99 9.48 -40.90
C GLU A 570 38.57 10.48 -41.99
N SER A 571 37.92 10.00 -43.07
CA SER A 571 37.55 10.76 -44.25
C SER A 571 36.33 10.15 -44.96
N PHE A 572 35.19 10.87 -44.99
CA PHE A 572 33.99 10.43 -45.70
C PHE A 572 34.24 10.10 -47.17
N LYS A 573 34.99 10.96 -47.86
CA LYS A 573 35.23 10.85 -49.31
C LYS A 573 36.03 9.61 -49.68
N GLU A 574 36.97 9.21 -48.83
CA GLU A 574 37.80 8.03 -49.05
C GLU A 574 36.99 6.76 -48.84
N VAL A 575 36.28 6.68 -47.71
CA VAL A 575 35.44 5.53 -47.34
C VAL A 575 34.30 5.32 -48.33
N GLU A 576 33.56 6.37 -48.71
CA GLU A 576 32.46 6.26 -49.67
C GLU A 576 32.93 5.85 -51.07
N SER A 577 34.12 6.31 -51.49
CA SER A 577 34.70 5.85 -52.75
C SER A 577 34.98 4.35 -52.75
N SER A 578 35.30 3.78 -51.58
CA SER A 578 35.53 2.35 -51.41
C SER A 578 34.27 1.50 -51.54
N PHE A 579 33.08 2.02 -51.18
CA PHE A 579 31.82 1.26 -51.23
C PHE A 579 31.51 0.74 -52.64
N SER A 580 31.78 1.55 -53.67
CA SER A 580 31.59 1.17 -55.08
C SER A 580 32.58 0.10 -55.59
N SER A 581 33.62 -0.19 -54.82
CA SER A 581 34.68 -1.16 -55.13
C SER A 581 34.73 -2.36 -54.19
N ALA A 582 33.99 -2.32 -53.08
CA ALA A 582 33.93 -3.37 -52.08
C ALA A 582 33.08 -4.54 -52.57
N SER A 583 33.56 -5.77 -52.39
CA SER A 583 32.86 -7.00 -52.81
C SER A 583 31.85 -7.48 -51.75
N ILE A 584 31.04 -6.56 -51.25
CA ILE A 584 30.09 -6.74 -50.14
C ILE A 584 28.71 -6.24 -50.56
N ALA A 585 27.68 -6.50 -49.76
CA ALA A 585 26.32 -6.05 -50.07
C ALA A 585 26.23 -4.52 -50.21
N SER A 586 25.34 -4.05 -51.09
CA SER A 586 25.19 -2.62 -51.41
C SER A 586 25.05 -1.77 -50.15
N ILE A 587 25.94 -0.78 -50.02
CA ILE A 587 25.95 0.16 -48.90
C ILE A 587 25.23 1.43 -49.31
N ASP A 588 24.04 1.63 -48.75
CA ASP A 588 23.32 2.89 -48.85
C ASP A 588 23.76 3.82 -47.70
N VAL A 589 24.30 4.99 -48.02
CA VAL A 589 24.61 6.03 -47.02
C VAL A 589 23.32 6.74 -46.65
N ILE A 590 22.96 6.66 -45.37
CA ILE A 590 21.84 7.39 -44.79
C ILE A 590 22.28 8.81 -44.44
N GLU A 591 23.34 8.94 -43.63
CA GLU A 591 23.80 10.22 -43.08
C GLU A 591 25.32 10.29 -42.90
N ARG A 592 25.87 11.52 -42.88
CA ARG A 592 27.25 11.83 -42.48
C ARG A 592 27.21 12.69 -41.22
N ILE A 593 27.75 12.18 -40.12
CA ILE A 593 27.75 12.82 -38.81
C ILE A 593 29.17 13.34 -38.53
N GLU A 594 29.35 14.66 -38.42
CA GLU A 594 30.63 15.29 -38.10
C GLU A 594 30.48 16.35 -37.00
N ASN A 595 31.30 16.30 -35.95
CA ASN A 595 31.35 17.35 -34.93
C ASN A 595 32.10 18.60 -35.42
N TYR A 596 31.86 19.76 -34.81
CA TYR A 596 32.41 21.05 -35.25
C TYR A 596 33.95 21.10 -35.39
N TYR A 597 34.67 20.26 -34.65
CA TYR A 597 36.14 20.15 -34.69
C TYR A 597 36.67 19.00 -35.56
N GLY A 598 35.80 18.17 -36.13
CA GLY A 598 36.17 17.11 -37.10
C GLY A 598 36.83 15.86 -36.53
N GLU A 599 36.73 15.64 -35.22
CA GLU A 599 37.30 14.50 -34.46
C GLU A 599 36.34 13.29 -34.38
N LEU A 600 35.04 13.57 -34.36
CA LEU A 600 33.97 12.57 -34.46
C LEU A 600 33.39 12.66 -35.86
N LYS A 601 33.76 11.70 -36.71
CA LYS A 601 33.26 11.54 -38.09
C LYS A 601 32.70 10.14 -38.25
N TYR A 602 31.40 10.04 -38.54
CA TYR A 602 30.71 8.77 -38.72
C TYR A 602 29.86 8.75 -40.00
N LEU A 603 29.88 7.62 -40.70
CA LEU A 603 28.92 7.30 -41.75
C LEU A 603 27.84 6.38 -41.18
N HIS A 604 26.59 6.84 -41.22
CA HIS A 604 25.44 5.98 -40.96
C HIS A 604 25.02 5.31 -42.26
N VAL A 605 25.04 3.97 -42.28
CA VAL A 605 24.84 3.18 -43.50
C VAL A 605 23.87 2.02 -43.28
N ARG A 606 23.17 1.62 -44.34
CA ARG A 606 22.35 0.40 -44.39
C ARG A 606 22.92 -0.58 -45.41
N THR A 607 23.09 -1.84 -45.01
CA THR A 607 23.63 -2.93 -45.82
C THR A 607 23.47 -4.28 -45.11
N THR A 608 23.31 -5.37 -45.88
CA THR A 608 23.37 -6.74 -45.33
C THR A 608 24.81 -7.25 -45.15
N ALA A 609 25.82 -6.41 -45.39
CA ALA A 609 27.21 -6.71 -45.05
C ALA A 609 27.37 -6.84 -43.53
N SER A 610 28.26 -7.72 -43.11
CA SER A 610 28.59 -7.92 -41.70
C SER A 610 29.43 -6.77 -41.13
N ASP A 611 29.32 -6.56 -39.82
CA ASP A 611 30.16 -5.65 -39.02
C ASP A 611 31.66 -5.79 -39.36
N GLU A 612 32.11 -7.03 -39.54
CA GLU A 612 33.48 -7.38 -39.90
C GLU A 612 33.86 -7.07 -41.35
N GLU A 613 32.93 -7.11 -42.30
CA GLU A 613 33.15 -6.61 -43.67
C GLU A 613 33.27 -5.09 -43.69
N LEU A 614 32.45 -4.41 -42.90
CA LEU A 614 32.43 -2.95 -42.80
C LEU A 614 33.70 -2.39 -42.14
N LYS A 615 34.23 -3.04 -41.10
CA LYS A 615 35.53 -2.70 -40.46
C LYS A 615 36.72 -2.74 -41.41
N ARG A 616 36.59 -3.44 -42.55
CA ARG A 616 37.67 -3.66 -43.51
C ARG A 616 37.63 -2.67 -44.68
N LEU A 617 36.66 -1.75 -44.69
CA LEU A 617 36.58 -0.70 -45.69
C LEU A 617 37.68 0.35 -45.45
N PRO A 618 38.50 0.68 -46.46
CA PRO A 618 39.60 1.64 -46.33
C PRO A 618 39.13 2.98 -45.75
N GLY A 619 39.72 3.39 -44.62
CA GLY A 619 39.39 4.62 -43.89
C GLY A 619 38.32 4.48 -42.80
N VAL A 620 37.71 3.29 -42.64
CA VAL A 620 36.88 2.96 -41.47
C VAL A 620 37.77 2.56 -40.30
N VAL A 621 37.66 3.32 -39.21
CA VAL A 621 38.44 3.17 -37.96
C VAL A 621 37.77 2.20 -37.00
N GLN A 622 36.44 2.21 -36.98
CA GLN A 622 35.60 1.43 -36.08
C GLN A 622 34.26 1.20 -36.75
N VAL A 623 33.64 0.06 -36.48
CA VAL A 623 32.22 -0.16 -36.78
C VAL A 623 31.51 -0.53 -35.50
N SER A 624 30.32 0.01 -35.39
CA SER A 624 29.28 -0.37 -34.46
C SER A 624 28.03 -0.63 -35.29
N LYS A 625 27.26 -1.66 -34.94
CA LYS A 625 25.85 -1.73 -35.38
C LYS A 625 25.13 -0.44 -35.00
N ASN A 626 24.08 -0.08 -35.73
CA ASN A 626 23.19 1.00 -35.31
C ASN A 626 22.36 0.50 -34.12
N SER A 627 22.97 0.50 -32.94
CA SER A 627 22.36 0.04 -31.69
C SER A 627 21.08 0.81 -31.44
N LEU A 628 20.01 0.09 -31.13
CA LEU A 628 18.78 0.71 -30.68
C LEU A 628 18.98 1.11 -29.23
N PHE A 629 19.43 2.35 -29.05
CA PHE A 629 19.28 3.06 -27.79
C PHE A 629 17.80 3.33 -27.58
N TYR A 630 17.12 2.31 -27.07
CA TYR A 630 15.93 2.55 -26.27
C TYR A 630 16.33 3.51 -25.15
N ALA A 631 15.44 4.43 -24.80
CA ALA A 631 15.46 4.92 -23.44
C ALA A 631 15.48 3.68 -22.54
N LEU A 632 16.48 3.61 -21.65
CA LEU A 632 16.20 2.97 -20.38
C LEU A 632 14.96 3.70 -19.87
N SER A 633 13.93 2.91 -19.68
CA SER A 633 12.60 3.35 -19.37
C SER A 633 12.04 2.16 -18.66
N THR A 634 12.02 2.29 -17.34
CA THR A 634 11.39 1.35 -16.44
C THR A 634 9.87 1.50 -16.62
N THR A 635 9.36 1.19 -17.82
CA THR A 635 7.95 1.24 -18.14
C THR A 635 7.26 0.11 -17.37
N PRO A 636 6.32 0.42 -16.46
CA PRO A 636 5.50 -0.57 -15.78
C PRO A 636 4.77 -1.48 -16.77
N ASN A 637 4.66 -2.78 -16.47
CA ASN A 637 3.87 -3.74 -17.27
C ASN A 637 2.38 -3.78 -16.87
N ASP A 638 2.04 -2.98 -15.87
CA ASP A 638 0.79 -2.86 -15.12
C ASP A 638 -0.32 -2.35 -16.06
N PRO A 639 -1.41 -3.11 -16.28
CA PRO A 639 -2.40 -2.82 -17.34
C PRO A 639 -3.04 -1.43 -17.29
N SER A 640 -3.05 -0.76 -16.13
CA SER A 640 -3.62 0.59 -15.98
C SER A 640 -2.58 1.72 -16.00
N TYR A 641 -1.28 1.43 -16.05
CA TYR A 641 -0.25 2.47 -16.19
C TYR A 641 -0.52 3.44 -17.37
N PRO A 642 -1.01 3.01 -18.55
CA PRO A 642 -1.33 3.92 -19.64
C PRO A 642 -2.45 4.96 -19.36
N VAL A 643 -3.20 4.84 -18.26
CA VAL A 643 -4.18 5.86 -17.82
C VAL A 643 -3.70 6.72 -16.66
N GLN A 644 -2.50 6.46 -16.11
CA GLN A 644 -1.88 7.25 -15.04
C GLN A 644 -1.11 8.45 -15.63
N TRP A 645 -1.84 9.39 -16.24
CA TRP A 645 -1.32 10.63 -16.86
C TRP A 645 -0.42 11.45 -15.92
N ASN A 646 -0.67 11.31 -14.63
CA ASN A 646 0.04 11.96 -13.53
C ASN A 646 1.55 11.67 -13.48
N TYR A 647 2.01 10.51 -13.96
CA TYR A 647 3.43 10.14 -13.84
C TYR A 647 4.35 10.81 -14.89
N PRO A 648 4.01 10.83 -16.20
CA PRO A 648 4.74 11.66 -17.16
C PRO A 648 4.78 13.15 -16.81
N VAL A 649 3.72 13.69 -16.21
CA VAL A 649 3.62 15.12 -15.85
C VAL A 649 4.67 15.58 -14.83
N ILE A 650 5.21 14.65 -14.03
CA ILE A 650 6.27 14.92 -13.03
C ILE A 650 7.61 14.25 -13.39
N ASN A 651 7.81 13.86 -14.66
CA ASN A 651 9.02 13.15 -15.14
C ASN A 651 9.40 11.87 -14.36
N LEU A 652 8.42 11.23 -13.72
CA LEU A 652 8.64 10.04 -12.91
C LEU A 652 9.16 8.81 -13.69
N PRO A 653 8.76 8.55 -14.95
CA PRO A 653 9.27 7.39 -15.68
C PRO A 653 10.79 7.41 -15.90
N GLN A 654 11.40 8.60 -15.96
CA GLN A 654 12.84 8.80 -16.04
C GLN A 654 13.50 8.74 -14.65
N ALA A 655 12.82 9.23 -13.61
CA ALA A 655 13.25 9.12 -12.22
C ALA A 655 13.54 7.67 -11.80
N TRP A 656 12.75 6.70 -12.30
CA TRP A 656 12.93 5.28 -12.03
C TRP A 656 14.22 4.66 -12.59
N ASP A 657 14.92 5.30 -13.54
CA ASP A 657 16.23 4.84 -13.99
C ASP A 657 17.35 5.09 -12.97
N TYR A 658 17.16 6.06 -12.05
CA TYR A 658 18.03 6.31 -10.90
C TYR A 658 17.71 5.33 -9.76
N THR A 659 16.44 5.30 -9.32
CA THR A 659 15.96 4.40 -8.27
C THR A 659 14.45 4.20 -8.32
N VAL A 660 13.99 3.02 -7.88
CA VAL A 660 12.58 2.71 -7.68
C VAL A 660 12.16 2.78 -6.19
N GLY A 661 13.09 3.26 -5.34
CA GLY A 661 12.99 3.32 -3.88
C GLY A 661 13.93 2.33 -3.18
N SER A 662 13.96 2.35 -1.86
CA SER A 662 14.58 1.30 -1.02
C SER A 662 13.64 0.91 0.13
N ARG A 663 13.44 -0.39 0.36
CA ARG A 663 12.74 -0.93 1.55
C ARG A 663 13.26 -0.40 2.90
N SER A 664 14.49 0.13 2.95
CA SER A 664 15.03 0.79 4.14
C SER A 664 14.31 2.10 4.51
N VAL A 665 13.64 2.73 3.54
CA VAL A 665 12.80 3.91 3.74
C VAL A 665 11.44 3.45 4.25
N VAL A 666 11.16 3.82 5.50
CA VAL A 666 9.88 3.53 6.17
C VAL A 666 8.97 4.74 6.05
N VAL A 667 7.80 4.56 5.46
CA VAL A 667 6.79 5.61 5.27
C VAL A 667 5.59 5.30 6.15
N ALA A 668 5.18 6.24 7.00
CA ALA A 668 3.89 6.16 7.70
C ALA A 668 2.82 6.92 6.92
N VAL A 669 1.62 6.35 6.82
CA VAL A 669 0.47 6.99 6.17
C VAL A 669 -0.63 7.12 7.21
N ILE A 670 -1.01 8.37 7.53
CA ILE A 670 -2.06 8.67 8.51
C ILE A 670 -3.35 8.99 7.74
N ASP A 671 -4.33 8.07 7.76
CA ASP A 671 -5.50 8.15 6.88
C ASP A 671 -6.79 7.55 7.50
N SER A 672 -7.83 7.30 6.70
CA SER A 672 -9.18 6.84 7.12
C SER A 672 -9.31 5.32 7.24
N GLY A 673 -8.46 4.55 6.56
CA GLY A 673 -8.41 3.09 6.56
C GLY A 673 -7.56 2.55 5.40
N PHE A 674 -7.33 1.23 5.35
CA PHE A 674 -6.49 0.61 4.31
C PHE A 674 -6.95 -0.80 3.97
N SER A 675 -7.06 -1.13 2.68
CA SER A 675 -7.17 -2.53 2.24
C SER A 675 -5.78 -3.17 2.18
N THR A 676 -5.32 -3.64 3.34
CA THR A 676 -4.03 -4.36 3.49
C THR A 676 -3.99 -5.72 2.78
N SER A 677 -5.12 -6.17 2.24
CA SER A 677 -5.27 -7.38 1.43
C SER A 677 -5.46 -7.10 -0.07
N HIS A 678 -5.32 -5.84 -0.49
CA HIS A 678 -5.37 -5.49 -1.91
C HIS A 678 -4.24 -6.22 -2.66
N PRO A 679 -4.51 -6.95 -3.77
CA PRO A 679 -3.48 -7.74 -4.46
C PRO A 679 -2.26 -6.90 -4.85
N ASP A 680 -2.54 -5.68 -5.29
CA ASP A 680 -1.56 -4.69 -5.72
C ASP A 680 -0.83 -3.95 -4.58
N LEU A 681 -1.17 -4.25 -3.31
CA LEU A 681 -0.52 -3.71 -2.11
C LEU A 681 0.03 -4.84 -1.19
N SER A 682 0.09 -6.08 -1.68
CA SER A 682 0.43 -7.24 -0.87
C SER A 682 1.89 -7.22 -0.38
N GLY A 683 2.12 -7.36 0.92
CA GLY A 683 3.47 -7.50 1.49
C GLY A 683 4.31 -6.21 1.61
N ILE A 684 3.71 -5.04 1.41
CA ILE A 684 4.36 -3.73 1.62
C ILE A 684 4.13 -3.15 3.03
N PHE A 685 3.09 -3.61 3.72
CA PHE A 685 2.68 -3.13 5.04
C PHE A 685 3.37 -3.85 6.19
N GLU A 686 3.87 -3.08 7.16
CA GLU A 686 4.21 -3.50 8.51
C GLU A 686 3.00 -3.40 9.45
N SER A 687 3.19 -3.74 10.74
CA SER A 687 2.16 -3.56 11.76
C SER A 687 1.74 -2.09 11.91
N GLY A 688 0.44 -1.83 11.74
CA GLY A 688 -0.16 -0.52 11.92
C GLY A 688 -0.95 -0.36 13.23
N TYR A 689 -1.57 0.81 13.39
CA TYR A 689 -2.47 1.09 14.52
C TYR A 689 -3.66 1.98 14.14
N ASN A 690 -4.80 1.74 14.79
CA ASN A 690 -6.04 2.49 14.62
C ASN A 690 -6.32 3.32 15.89
N PHE A 691 -6.09 4.63 15.77
CA PHE A 691 -6.35 5.62 16.82
C PHE A 691 -7.81 6.10 16.86
N ILE A 692 -8.64 5.73 15.87
CA ILE A 692 -10.07 6.00 15.88
C ILE A 692 -10.77 5.11 16.91
N ASP A 693 -10.49 3.81 16.86
CA ASP A 693 -11.12 2.76 17.68
C ASP A 693 -10.19 2.16 18.75
N SER A 694 -8.93 2.63 18.82
CA SER A 694 -7.91 2.21 19.81
C SER A 694 -7.56 0.71 19.77
N ASN A 695 -7.30 0.20 18.56
CA ASN A 695 -6.96 -1.19 18.30
C ASN A 695 -5.94 -1.31 17.14
N THR A 696 -5.60 -2.54 16.72
CA THR A 696 -4.68 -2.80 15.61
C THR A 696 -5.39 -3.02 14.26
N ASP A 697 -6.71 -2.84 14.20
CA ASP A 697 -7.50 -3.03 12.98
C ASP A 697 -7.55 -1.73 12.17
N VAL A 698 -6.65 -1.65 11.19
CA VAL A 698 -6.50 -0.50 10.28
C VAL A 698 -7.35 -0.61 9.02
N SER A 699 -8.25 -1.59 8.92
CA SER A 699 -9.02 -1.83 7.69
C SER A 699 -9.93 -0.65 7.32
N GLU A 700 -10.30 -0.57 6.03
CA GLU A 700 -11.38 0.30 5.60
C GLU A 700 -12.68 -0.06 6.35
N PRO A 701 -13.48 0.92 6.81
CA PRO A 701 -14.70 0.62 7.55
C PRO A 701 -15.80 0.09 6.62
N LEU A 702 -16.31 -1.11 6.94
CA LEU A 702 -17.27 -1.88 6.13
C LEU A 702 -18.55 -1.14 5.71
N GLU A 703 -18.98 -0.16 6.51
CA GLU A 703 -20.19 0.65 6.29
C GLU A 703 -19.92 1.94 5.49
N SER A 704 -18.69 2.15 5.03
CA SER A 704 -18.29 3.31 4.24
C SER A 704 -18.01 2.96 2.79
N GLU A 705 -18.28 3.91 1.90
CA GLU A 705 -17.69 3.94 0.55
C GLU A 705 -16.35 4.69 0.54
N ASP A 706 -15.73 4.87 1.72
CA ASP A 706 -14.43 5.50 1.85
C ASP A 706 -13.33 4.48 1.51
N SER A 707 -12.45 4.90 0.61
CA SER A 707 -11.31 4.15 0.09
C SER A 707 -10.07 5.05 0.03
N HIS A 708 -10.11 6.19 0.72
CA HIS A 708 -9.15 7.28 0.58
C HIS A 708 -7.73 6.82 0.94
N GLY A 709 -7.54 6.16 2.09
CA GLY A 709 -6.22 5.66 2.50
C GLY A 709 -5.70 4.53 1.60
N THR A 710 -6.56 3.64 1.11
CA THR A 710 -6.19 2.66 0.08
C THR A 710 -5.70 3.33 -1.21
N HIS A 711 -6.34 4.41 -1.66
CA HIS A 711 -5.98 5.14 -2.88
C HIS A 711 -4.67 5.91 -2.75
N VAL A 712 -4.50 6.58 -1.61
CA VAL A 712 -3.25 7.27 -1.21
C VAL A 712 -2.07 6.30 -1.19
N VAL A 713 -2.21 5.13 -0.56
CA VAL A 713 -1.12 4.14 -0.50
C VAL A 713 -0.77 3.58 -1.88
N GLY A 714 -1.75 3.28 -2.74
CA GLY A 714 -1.47 2.85 -4.12
C GLY A 714 -0.68 3.88 -4.92
N THR A 715 -1.01 5.17 -4.74
CA THR A 715 -0.27 6.26 -5.40
C THR A 715 1.19 6.31 -4.93
N ILE A 716 1.47 6.05 -3.64
CA ILE A 716 2.85 5.99 -3.12
C ILE A 716 3.58 4.73 -3.60
N ALA A 717 2.94 3.55 -3.55
CA ALA A 717 3.65 2.27 -3.50
C ALA A 717 2.88 1.03 -3.98
N ALA A 718 1.97 1.16 -4.97
CA ALA A 718 1.43 -0.03 -5.64
C ALA A 718 2.57 -0.91 -6.22
N LEU A 719 2.34 -2.23 -6.20
CA LEU A 719 3.30 -3.28 -6.57
C LEU A 719 3.64 -3.27 -8.07
N THR A 720 4.44 -2.30 -8.46
CA THR A 720 4.74 -2.03 -9.86
C THR A 720 5.48 -3.18 -10.54
N ASN A 721 5.18 -3.41 -11.83
CA ASN A 721 5.70 -4.46 -12.70
C ASN A 721 5.19 -5.89 -12.38
N ASN A 722 4.04 -6.01 -11.69
CA ASN A 722 3.43 -7.29 -11.29
C ASN A 722 2.40 -7.87 -12.29
N ALA A 723 2.18 -7.18 -13.43
CA ALA A 723 1.16 -7.46 -14.45
C ALA A 723 -0.31 -7.35 -14.00
N LEU A 724 -0.57 -6.59 -12.93
CA LEU A 724 -1.89 -6.26 -12.39
C LEU A 724 -2.06 -4.73 -12.32
N GLY A 725 -3.30 -4.29 -12.07
CA GLY A 725 -3.57 -2.99 -11.46
C GLY A 725 -2.85 -1.77 -12.02
N VAL A 726 -2.20 -1.04 -11.12
CA VAL A 726 -1.59 0.28 -11.30
C VAL A 726 -0.15 0.26 -10.81
N SER A 727 0.69 1.14 -11.37
CA SER A 727 1.98 1.44 -10.76
C SER A 727 1.85 2.48 -9.64
N GLY A 728 2.79 2.47 -8.70
CA GLY A 728 2.95 3.47 -7.65
C GLY A 728 4.21 4.30 -7.87
N VAL A 729 4.35 5.43 -7.16
CA VAL A 729 5.53 6.30 -7.31
C VAL A 729 6.84 5.60 -6.93
N THR A 730 6.76 4.72 -5.94
CA THR A 730 7.80 3.74 -5.59
C THR A 730 7.31 2.34 -5.96
N TRP A 731 8.22 1.41 -6.29
CA TRP A 731 7.84 0.07 -6.76
C TRP A 731 7.54 -0.89 -5.58
N GLY A 732 6.62 -0.49 -4.72
CA GLY A 732 6.02 -1.28 -3.65
C GLY A 732 7.00 -2.15 -2.86
N GLY A 733 6.90 -3.47 -3.03
CA GLY A 733 7.66 -4.48 -2.26
C GLY A 733 9.18 -4.47 -2.47
N LEU A 734 9.68 -3.72 -3.45
CA LEU A 734 11.10 -3.40 -3.63
C LEU A 734 11.40 -1.95 -3.20
N GLY A 735 10.42 -1.05 -3.37
CA GLY A 735 10.55 0.40 -3.25
C GLY A 735 10.50 0.97 -1.83
N ILE A 736 9.58 0.56 -0.94
CA ILE A 736 9.51 1.08 0.44
C ILE A 736 8.93 0.06 1.43
N THR A 737 8.96 0.41 2.72
CA THR A 737 8.19 -0.26 3.78
C THR A 737 7.13 0.70 4.32
N LEU A 738 5.88 0.26 4.51
CA LEU A 738 4.75 1.13 4.90
C LEU A 738 4.18 0.81 6.29
N ILE A 739 3.92 1.85 7.09
CA ILE A 739 3.18 1.76 8.36
C ILE A 739 1.78 2.37 8.15
N PRO A 740 0.71 1.55 8.12
CA PRO A 740 -0.65 2.05 8.00
C PRO A 740 -1.16 2.58 9.35
N ILE A 741 -1.59 3.84 9.41
CA ILE A 741 -2.12 4.45 10.64
C ILE A 741 -3.51 5.02 10.38
N ARG A 742 -4.53 4.43 11.01
CA ARG A 742 -5.92 4.90 10.89
C ARG A 742 -6.16 5.98 11.94
N GLY A 743 -6.14 7.25 11.52
CA GLY A 743 -5.95 8.41 12.41
C GLY A 743 -6.79 9.65 12.12
N ILE A 744 -7.55 9.70 11.01
CA ILE A 744 -8.43 10.84 10.69
C ILE A 744 -9.65 10.86 11.63
N LYS A 745 -9.60 11.69 12.69
CA LYS A 745 -10.70 11.86 13.66
C LYS A 745 -10.67 13.20 14.39
N ASP A 746 -9.64 13.42 15.19
CA ASP A 746 -9.48 14.59 16.05
C ASP A 746 -8.00 14.90 16.32
N ALA A 747 -7.73 16.04 16.96
CA ALA A 747 -6.36 16.49 17.22
C ALA A 747 -5.54 15.53 18.13
N ALA A 748 -6.19 14.76 19.00
CA ALA A 748 -5.51 13.79 19.86
C ALA A 748 -5.18 12.51 19.07
N ALA A 749 -6.07 12.07 18.19
CA ALA A 749 -5.78 10.98 17.25
C ALA A 749 -4.61 11.32 16.33
N LEU A 750 -4.58 12.53 15.74
CA LEU A 750 -3.48 12.98 14.88
C LEU A 750 -2.16 13.13 15.65
N MET A 751 -2.19 13.72 16.86
CA MET A 751 -1.01 13.83 17.74
C MET A 751 -0.40 12.46 18.07
N ASN A 752 -1.24 11.49 18.45
CA ASN A 752 -0.79 10.13 18.75
C ASN A 752 -0.31 9.38 17.49
N SER A 753 -0.94 9.61 16.34
CA SER A 753 -0.52 9.04 15.05
C SER A 753 0.87 9.51 14.63
N LEU A 754 1.17 10.81 14.79
CA LEU A 754 2.49 11.39 14.56
C LEU A 754 3.56 10.80 15.47
N ILE A 755 3.29 10.70 16.78
CA ILE A 755 4.22 10.11 17.75
C ILE A 755 4.46 8.63 17.43
N TYR A 756 3.40 7.87 17.15
CA TYR A 756 3.49 6.45 16.80
C TYR A 756 4.34 6.21 15.56
N ALA A 757 4.15 7.00 14.50
CA ALA A 757 4.95 6.91 13.28
C ALA A 757 6.45 7.05 13.55
N VAL A 758 6.85 8.08 14.32
CA VAL A 758 8.24 8.34 14.70
C VAL A 758 8.80 7.19 15.57
N ASP A 759 8.04 6.78 16.60
CA ASP A 759 8.43 5.72 17.54
C ASP A 759 8.59 4.34 16.86
N HIS A 760 7.91 4.11 15.72
CA HIS A 760 8.00 2.90 14.90
C HIS A 760 8.95 3.07 13.70
N GLY A 761 9.75 4.13 13.68
CA GLY A 761 10.90 4.28 12.77
C GLY A 761 10.60 4.91 11.41
N ALA A 762 9.42 5.50 11.21
CA ALA A 762 9.10 6.22 9.98
C ALA A 762 10.11 7.34 9.69
N LYS A 763 10.51 7.46 8.42
CA LYS A 763 11.33 8.55 7.87
C LYS A 763 10.51 9.59 7.14
N ILE A 764 9.33 9.20 6.66
CA ILE A 764 8.39 10.07 5.97
C ILE A 764 7.00 9.83 6.58
N ILE A 765 6.23 10.89 6.81
CA ILE A 765 4.83 10.82 7.25
C ILE A 765 3.95 11.52 6.21
N ASN A 766 3.11 10.75 5.52
CA ASN A 766 2.07 11.25 4.62
C ASN A 766 0.80 11.59 5.40
N MET A 767 0.32 12.81 5.23
CA MET A 767 -0.91 13.34 5.83
C MET A 767 -1.80 13.92 4.74
N SER A 768 -2.54 13.06 4.03
CA SER A 768 -3.56 13.44 3.04
C SER A 768 -4.84 13.98 3.72
N LEU A 769 -4.68 14.80 4.76
CA LEU A 769 -5.72 15.28 5.67
C LEU A 769 -5.46 16.75 6.03
N GLY A 770 -6.48 17.45 6.52
CA GLY A 770 -6.33 18.82 6.99
C GLY A 770 -7.48 19.32 7.86
N GLY A 771 -7.18 20.28 8.75
CA GLY A 771 -8.15 21.00 9.57
C GLY A 771 -7.87 22.50 9.58
N ALA A 772 -8.92 23.32 9.63
CA ALA A 772 -8.84 24.78 9.48
C ALA A 772 -8.33 25.53 10.73
N VAL A 773 -8.06 24.84 11.84
CA VAL A 773 -7.75 25.45 13.14
C VAL A 773 -6.39 24.97 13.64
N ASP A 774 -5.52 25.92 14.00
CA ASP A 774 -4.23 25.66 14.66
C ASP A 774 -4.46 24.88 15.97
N SER A 775 -3.63 23.85 16.18
CA SER A 775 -3.63 23.04 17.38
C SER A 775 -2.20 22.93 17.90
N PRO A 776 -1.84 23.69 18.96
CA PRO A 776 -0.50 23.66 19.53
C PRO A 776 -0.01 22.25 19.92
N ALA A 777 -0.92 21.35 20.32
CA ALA A 777 -0.60 19.97 20.63
C ALA A 777 -0.21 19.15 19.38
N VAL A 778 -0.84 19.41 18.23
CA VAL A 778 -0.44 18.83 16.94
C VAL A 778 0.87 19.46 16.48
N HIS A 779 1.06 20.78 16.65
CA HIS A 779 2.32 21.45 16.29
C HIS A 779 3.51 20.92 17.10
N ASP A 780 3.32 20.61 18.39
CA ASP A 780 4.36 20.00 19.23
C ASP A 780 4.73 18.57 18.77
N ALA A 781 3.78 17.80 18.26
CA ALA A 781 4.02 16.48 17.65
C ALA A 781 4.69 16.58 16.26
N VAL A 782 4.30 17.55 15.45
CA VAL A 782 4.98 17.91 14.18
C VAL A 782 6.44 18.29 14.45
N LYS A 783 6.70 19.16 15.43
CA LYS A 783 8.07 19.48 15.89
C LYS A 783 8.80 18.28 16.48
N TYR A 784 8.10 17.33 17.08
CA TYR A 784 8.72 16.10 17.58
C TYR A 784 9.20 15.23 16.42
N ALA A 785 8.40 15.02 15.38
CA ALA A 785 8.81 14.33 14.17
C ALA A 785 9.99 15.02 13.48
N ALA A 786 9.92 16.34 13.26
CA ALA A 786 11.00 17.12 12.67
C ALA A 786 12.33 16.97 13.44
N ARG A 787 12.30 17.06 14.79
CA ARG A 787 13.49 16.88 15.64
C ARG A 787 14.07 15.46 15.66
N ASN A 788 13.35 14.48 15.12
CA ASN A 788 13.84 13.10 14.92
C ASN A 788 14.26 12.83 13.46
N GLY A 789 14.36 13.86 12.62
CA GLY A 789 14.77 13.72 11.21
C GLY A 789 13.71 13.07 10.33
N VAL A 790 12.43 13.32 10.61
CA VAL A 790 11.30 12.75 9.87
C VAL A 790 10.67 13.82 8.98
N VAL A 791 10.60 13.56 7.67
CA VAL A 791 9.94 14.43 6.70
C VAL A 791 8.42 14.28 6.82
N MET A 792 7.71 15.40 6.79
CA MET A 792 6.24 15.42 6.91
C MET A 792 5.67 16.07 5.67
N VAL A 793 4.73 15.40 5.00
CA VAL A 793 4.14 15.84 3.74
C VAL A 793 2.64 15.87 3.89
N ALA A 794 1.99 17.01 3.61
CA ALA A 794 0.56 17.19 3.90
C ALA A 794 -0.21 17.98 2.84
N ALA A 795 -1.49 17.63 2.69
CA ALA A 795 -2.41 18.22 1.73
C ALA A 795 -2.75 19.68 2.09
N SER A 796 -2.64 20.62 1.14
CA SER A 796 -2.91 22.04 1.39
C SER A 796 -4.38 22.34 1.72
N GLY A 797 -5.32 21.63 1.08
CA GLY A 797 -6.76 21.76 1.30
C GLY A 797 -7.56 21.76 -0.01
N ASN A 798 -8.87 21.50 0.08
CA ASN A 798 -9.75 21.29 -1.07
C ASN A 798 -10.87 22.37 -1.19
N ASN A 799 -10.60 23.61 -0.75
CA ASN A 799 -11.58 24.70 -0.68
C ASN A 799 -11.44 25.77 -1.79
N GLY A 800 -10.36 25.74 -2.59
CA GLY A 800 -10.12 26.68 -3.69
C GLY A 800 -9.82 28.11 -3.22
N ASP A 801 -9.25 28.27 -2.02
CA ASP A 801 -9.02 29.55 -1.37
C ASP A 801 -7.62 29.66 -0.72
N GLY A 802 -7.28 30.87 -0.28
CA GLY A 802 -6.00 31.20 0.36
C GLY A 802 -5.80 30.64 1.77
N ASN A 803 -6.50 29.56 2.14
CA ASN A 803 -6.55 29.02 3.51
C ASN A 803 -5.96 27.61 3.56
N ILE A 804 -4.63 27.51 3.46
CA ILE A 804 -3.90 26.26 3.69
C ILE A 804 -4.25 25.70 5.08
N LEU A 805 -4.56 24.41 5.14
CA LEU A 805 -5.00 23.71 6.34
C LEU A 805 -3.82 23.24 7.20
N TYR A 806 -4.07 22.98 8.48
CA TYR A 806 -3.11 22.32 9.37
C TYR A 806 -3.27 20.80 9.25
N PRO A 807 -2.19 19.99 9.20
CA PRO A 807 -0.81 20.36 9.54
C PRO A 807 0.07 20.89 8.39
N ALA A 808 -0.44 20.97 7.16
CA ALA A 808 0.34 21.46 6.01
C ALA A 808 0.90 22.88 6.22
N ARG A 809 0.12 23.77 6.85
CA ARG A 809 0.53 25.16 7.17
C ARG A 809 1.64 25.31 8.22
N TYR A 810 2.07 24.24 8.90
CA TYR A 810 3.19 24.35 9.85
C TYR A 810 4.53 24.42 9.09
N PRO A 811 5.47 25.33 9.44
CA PRO A 811 6.74 25.50 8.72
C PRO A 811 7.62 24.24 8.64
N GLU A 812 7.45 23.30 9.57
CA GLU A 812 8.18 22.06 9.60
C GLU A 812 7.64 21.02 8.58
N THR A 813 6.41 21.18 8.09
CA THR A 813 5.74 20.32 7.11
C THR A 813 6.06 20.77 5.67
N ILE A 814 5.90 19.88 4.70
CA ILE A 814 5.86 20.21 3.26
C ILE A 814 4.40 20.29 2.83
N ALA A 815 3.93 21.47 2.45
CA ALA A 815 2.55 21.72 2.01
C ALA A 815 2.39 21.46 0.51
N VAL A 816 1.47 20.55 0.15
CA VAL A 816 1.27 20.09 -1.23
C VAL A 816 -0.08 20.51 -1.80
N GLY A 817 -0.05 21.31 -2.87
CA GLY A 817 -1.22 21.69 -3.67
C GLY A 817 -1.46 20.75 -4.86
N ALA A 818 -2.61 20.87 -5.51
CA ALA A 818 -3.04 19.99 -6.60
C ALA A 818 -3.02 20.69 -7.96
N ILE A 819 -2.48 20.00 -8.98
CA ILE A 819 -2.67 20.34 -10.40
C ILE A 819 -3.48 19.28 -11.14
N TRP A 820 -3.95 19.65 -12.33
CA TRP A 820 -4.51 18.77 -13.34
C TRP A 820 -4.05 19.18 -14.74
N GLU A 821 -4.16 18.26 -15.70
CA GLU A 821 -3.88 18.51 -17.11
C GLU A 821 -5.18 18.83 -17.87
N ASP A 822 -5.24 20.00 -18.50
CA ASP A 822 -6.36 20.44 -19.35
C ASP A 822 -5.88 20.58 -20.80
N GLU A 823 -6.19 19.58 -21.63
CA GLU A 823 -5.82 19.52 -23.05
C GLU A 823 -4.31 19.75 -23.32
N GLY A 824 -3.43 19.13 -22.52
CA GLY A 824 -1.97 19.30 -22.64
C GLY A 824 -1.41 20.53 -21.91
N THR A 825 -2.23 21.25 -21.14
CA THR A 825 -1.80 22.41 -20.34
C THR A 825 -1.97 22.10 -18.85
N ILE A 826 -0.87 22.15 -18.09
CA ILE A 826 -0.91 22.03 -16.62
C ILE A 826 -1.56 23.27 -16.01
N LYS A 827 -2.49 23.06 -15.08
CA LYS A 827 -3.20 24.11 -14.34
C LYS A 827 -3.38 23.69 -12.89
N ILE A 828 -3.37 24.66 -11.96
CA ILE A 828 -3.85 24.44 -10.60
C ILE A 828 -5.29 23.87 -10.64
N SER A 829 -5.54 22.84 -9.83
CA SER A 829 -6.89 22.27 -9.69
C SER A 829 -7.80 23.29 -9.02
N PRO A 830 -9.02 23.58 -9.53
CA PRO A 830 -9.86 24.67 -9.01
C PRO A 830 -10.27 24.59 -7.53
N TYR A 831 -10.08 23.43 -6.90
CA TYR A 831 -10.33 23.21 -5.47
C TYR A 831 -9.07 23.33 -4.61
N SER A 832 -7.86 23.41 -5.18
CA SER A 832 -6.62 23.44 -4.40
C SER A 832 -6.55 24.70 -3.55
N CYS A 833 -6.29 24.56 -2.26
CA CYS A 833 -5.92 25.70 -1.42
C CYS A 833 -4.50 26.17 -1.74
N TYR A 834 -4.31 27.48 -1.66
CA TYR A 834 -3.09 28.21 -2.06
C TYR A 834 -2.68 29.22 -0.97
N GLY A 835 -1.54 29.89 -1.13
CA GLY A 835 -1.06 30.93 -0.20
C GLY A 835 0.43 30.82 0.14
N SER A 836 0.91 31.73 1.00
CA SER A 836 2.34 31.92 1.32
C SER A 836 3.06 30.71 1.92
N GLU A 837 2.31 29.78 2.51
CA GLU A 837 2.80 28.57 3.16
C GLU A 837 2.78 27.34 2.24
N LEU A 838 2.47 27.50 0.95
CA LEU A 838 2.54 26.44 -0.06
C LEU A 838 4.00 26.21 -0.49
N ASP A 839 4.49 24.96 -0.37
CA ASP A 839 5.82 24.55 -0.83
C ASP A 839 5.82 24.23 -2.32
N VAL A 840 5.02 23.24 -2.74
CA VAL A 840 5.02 22.69 -4.10
C VAL A 840 3.63 22.21 -4.50
N VAL A 841 3.42 21.96 -5.79
CA VAL A 841 2.23 21.27 -6.29
C VAL A 841 2.56 19.95 -6.96
N ALA A 842 1.59 19.04 -6.98
CA ALA A 842 1.69 17.73 -7.61
C ALA A 842 0.33 17.29 -8.22
N PRO A 843 0.29 16.24 -9.05
CA PRO A 843 -0.94 15.78 -9.69
C PRO A 843 -2.04 15.38 -8.70
N GLY A 844 -3.12 16.15 -8.66
CA GLY A 844 -4.33 15.87 -7.86
C GLY A 844 -5.59 15.68 -8.71
N GLY A 845 -5.56 16.03 -10.00
CA GLY A 845 -6.63 15.80 -10.97
C GLY A 845 -7.83 16.73 -10.84
N TYR A 846 -8.77 16.66 -11.80
CA TYR A 846 -10.01 17.43 -11.79
C TYR A 846 -11.14 16.70 -12.55
N MET A 847 -12.00 16.01 -11.80
CA MET A 847 -13.03 15.11 -12.28
C MET A 847 -14.41 15.78 -12.38
N ARG A 848 -15.13 15.53 -13.48
CA ARG A 848 -16.53 15.91 -13.69
C ARG A 848 -17.51 14.78 -13.35
N SER A 849 -17.03 13.54 -13.23
CA SER A 849 -17.77 12.35 -12.79
C SER A 849 -16.81 11.32 -12.18
N GLY A 850 -17.32 10.31 -11.47
CA GLY A 850 -16.50 9.23 -10.87
C GLY A 850 -15.72 8.33 -11.85
N THR A 851 -15.88 8.54 -13.16
CA THR A 851 -15.16 7.83 -14.23
C THR A 851 -14.43 8.80 -15.18
N ASP A 852 -14.19 10.03 -14.74
CA ASP A 852 -13.49 11.05 -15.52
C ASP A 852 -11.98 10.76 -15.51
N PRO A 853 -11.33 10.55 -16.68
CA PRO A 853 -9.91 10.22 -16.75
C PRO A 853 -8.99 11.37 -16.31
N ASN A 854 -9.52 12.57 -16.09
CA ASN A 854 -8.76 13.69 -15.50
C ASN A 854 -8.53 13.54 -13.98
N GLY A 855 -9.07 12.48 -13.35
CA GLY A 855 -8.73 12.10 -11.97
C GLY A 855 -7.40 11.34 -11.87
N ILE A 856 -6.98 11.03 -10.65
CA ILE A 856 -5.83 10.15 -10.37
C ILE A 856 -6.34 8.71 -10.25
N TYR A 857 -5.85 7.81 -11.10
CA TYR A 857 -6.21 6.38 -11.06
C TYR A 857 -5.25 5.61 -10.15
N SER A 858 -5.80 4.92 -9.15
CA SER A 858 -5.04 4.15 -8.16
C SER A 858 -5.85 2.94 -7.64
N THR A 859 -5.24 2.16 -6.76
CA THR A 859 -5.91 1.09 -6.00
C THR A 859 -7.10 1.63 -5.21
N GLY A 860 -8.10 0.79 -4.98
CA GLY A 860 -9.28 1.17 -4.23
C GLY A 860 -9.96 -0.02 -3.58
N TRP A 861 -10.98 0.30 -2.79
CA TRP A 861 -11.76 -0.66 -2.04
C TRP A 861 -13.24 -0.26 -2.04
N THR A 862 -14.10 -1.25 -1.90
CA THR A 862 -15.55 -1.08 -1.69
C THR A 862 -16.02 -2.17 -0.74
N PRO A 863 -17.24 -2.09 -0.17
CA PRO A 863 -17.84 -3.20 0.56
C PRO A 863 -17.99 -4.51 -0.24
N SER A 864 -17.83 -4.47 -1.57
CA SER A 864 -17.76 -5.66 -2.44
C SER A 864 -16.35 -6.24 -2.64
N GLY A 865 -15.33 -5.58 -2.11
CA GLY A 865 -13.91 -5.96 -2.18
C GLY A 865 -13.01 -4.95 -2.88
N ASN A 866 -11.78 -5.42 -3.16
CA ASN A 866 -10.70 -4.67 -3.83
C ASN A 866 -11.07 -4.26 -5.26
N THR A 867 -10.63 -3.08 -5.69
CA THR A 867 -10.94 -2.49 -7.00
C THR A 867 -9.89 -1.42 -7.39
N TYR A 868 -10.11 -0.69 -8.48
CA TYR A 868 -9.31 0.47 -8.89
C TYR A 868 -10.24 1.61 -9.27
N MET A 869 -9.90 2.85 -8.90
CA MET A 869 -10.79 3.99 -9.11
C MET A 869 -10.07 5.33 -9.32
N TYR A 870 -10.78 6.26 -9.95
CA TYR A 870 -10.36 7.65 -10.07
C TYR A 870 -10.78 8.42 -8.81
N MET A 871 -9.85 9.20 -8.24
CA MET A 871 -10.14 10.19 -7.21
C MET A 871 -9.50 11.54 -7.57
N GLN A 872 -9.93 12.61 -6.89
CA GLN A 872 -9.31 13.93 -7.00
C GLN A 872 -9.08 14.55 -5.61
N GLY A 873 -8.05 15.38 -5.49
CA GLY A 873 -7.81 16.18 -4.29
C GLY A 873 -6.33 16.52 -4.09
N THR A 874 -6.05 17.49 -3.23
CA THR A 874 -4.70 17.67 -2.65
C THR A 874 -4.26 16.42 -1.89
N SER A 875 -5.22 15.63 -1.39
CA SER A 875 -5.02 14.28 -0.87
C SER A 875 -4.35 13.29 -1.84
N MET A 876 -4.53 13.46 -3.16
CA MET A 876 -3.91 12.64 -4.19
C MET A 876 -2.63 13.29 -4.76
N ALA A 877 -2.47 14.61 -4.62
CA ALA A 877 -1.22 15.29 -4.89
C ALA A 877 -0.14 14.94 -3.84
N THR A 878 -0.50 14.97 -2.55
CA THR A 878 0.38 14.67 -1.40
C THR A 878 1.18 13.36 -1.55
N PRO A 879 0.59 12.20 -1.89
CA PRO A 879 1.33 10.94 -2.06
C PRO A 879 2.34 10.94 -3.20
N HIS A 880 2.19 11.79 -4.22
CA HIS A 880 3.23 11.94 -5.26
C HIS A 880 4.51 12.53 -4.68
N VAL A 881 4.39 13.57 -3.85
CA VAL A 881 5.51 14.21 -3.17
C VAL A 881 6.11 13.26 -2.12
N THR A 882 5.28 12.57 -1.33
CA THR A 882 5.73 11.50 -0.41
C THR A 882 6.55 10.43 -1.12
N GLY A 883 6.08 9.96 -2.29
CA GLY A 883 6.80 8.97 -3.08
C GLY A 883 8.13 9.50 -3.61
N LEU A 884 8.18 10.74 -4.12
CA LEU A 884 9.43 11.36 -4.57
C LEU A 884 10.44 11.54 -3.42
N VAL A 885 9.99 11.97 -2.23
CA VAL A 885 10.84 12.01 -1.03
C VAL A 885 11.41 10.62 -0.71
N ALA A 886 10.62 9.56 -0.88
CA ALA A 886 11.09 8.19 -0.68
C ALA A 886 12.10 7.72 -1.74
N LEU A 887 11.98 8.18 -2.99
CA LEU A 887 13.01 7.96 -4.02
C LEU A 887 14.31 8.69 -3.67
N LEU A 888 14.24 9.96 -3.26
CA LEU A 888 15.41 10.74 -2.81
C LEU A 888 16.13 10.08 -1.63
N MET A 889 15.38 9.62 -0.61
CA MET A 889 15.95 8.84 0.50
C MET A 889 16.52 7.50 0.05
N GLY A 890 15.88 6.82 -0.92
CA GLY A 890 16.38 5.59 -1.52
C GLY A 890 17.67 5.77 -2.33
N ALA A 891 17.90 6.96 -2.87
CA ALA A 891 19.15 7.38 -3.52
C ALA A 891 20.23 7.89 -2.52
N GLY A 892 19.89 8.06 -1.24
CA GLY A 892 20.81 8.39 -0.16
C GLY A 892 20.63 9.78 0.48
N LEU A 893 19.76 10.64 -0.07
CA LEU A 893 19.48 11.96 0.49
C LEU A 893 18.52 11.83 1.69
N THR A 894 19.04 11.93 2.90
CA THR A 894 18.29 11.58 4.13
C THR A 894 18.03 12.75 5.09
N ASP A 895 18.60 13.93 4.85
CA ASP A 895 18.31 15.12 5.65
C ASP A 895 17.00 15.81 5.21
N PRO A 896 16.06 16.12 6.12
CA PRO A 896 14.79 16.76 5.77
C PRO A 896 14.89 18.14 5.11
N ASP A 897 15.89 18.95 5.47
CA ASP A 897 16.04 20.30 4.93
C ASP A 897 16.70 20.24 3.54
N ASP A 898 17.67 19.34 3.32
CA ASP A 898 18.22 19.09 1.98
C ASP A 898 17.17 18.53 1.02
N ILE A 899 16.32 17.61 1.48
CA ILE A 899 15.17 17.10 0.71
C ILE A 899 14.23 18.24 0.32
N ARG A 900 13.88 19.13 1.26
CA ARG A 900 13.03 20.30 0.97
C ARG A 900 13.70 21.23 -0.04
N ASN A 901 15.01 21.49 0.10
CA ASN A 901 15.77 22.33 -0.82
C ASN A 901 15.82 21.74 -2.24
N VAL A 902 16.01 20.42 -2.39
CA VAL A 902 15.96 19.75 -3.70
C VAL A 902 14.57 19.92 -4.32
N LEU A 903 13.49 19.61 -3.59
CA LEU A 903 12.12 19.77 -4.09
C LEU A 903 11.79 21.20 -4.51
N HIS A 904 12.34 22.22 -3.83
CA HIS A 904 12.15 23.63 -4.20
C HIS A 904 12.99 24.04 -5.41
N ASN A 905 14.24 23.60 -5.48
CA ASN A 905 15.19 24.02 -6.52
C ASN A 905 14.98 23.32 -7.87
N THR A 906 14.41 22.11 -7.87
CA THR A 906 14.17 21.32 -9.09
C THR A 906 12.74 21.35 -9.57
N ALA A 907 11.83 22.05 -8.88
CA ALA A 907 10.45 22.21 -9.31
C ALA A 907 10.34 22.95 -10.66
N ILE A 908 9.39 22.51 -11.49
CA ILE A 908 8.99 23.21 -12.70
C ILE A 908 8.22 24.47 -12.29
N ASP A 909 8.87 25.63 -12.42
CA ASP A 909 8.30 26.95 -12.19
C ASP A 909 7.02 27.15 -13.05
N LEU A 910 5.90 27.41 -12.38
CA LEU A 910 4.58 27.61 -12.97
C LEU A 910 3.97 28.89 -12.39
N GLY A 911 3.33 29.68 -13.26
CA GLY A 911 2.68 30.93 -12.83
C GLY A 911 3.60 32.14 -12.97
N SER A 912 3.95 32.78 -11.86
CA SER A 912 4.83 33.95 -11.81
C SER A 912 6.26 33.53 -11.50
N PRO A 913 7.29 33.98 -12.25
CA PRO A 913 8.65 33.44 -12.10
C PRO A 913 9.21 33.42 -10.67
N GLY A 914 9.66 32.25 -10.23
CA GLY A 914 10.06 31.95 -8.85
C GLY A 914 8.88 31.58 -7.95
N ARG A 915 9.09 31.60 -6.64
CA ARG A 915 8.06 31.16 -5.68
C ARG A 915 6.83 32.09 -5.69
N ASP A 916 5.65 31.54 -5.99
CA ASP A 916 4.36 32.25 -5.93
C ASP A 916 3.31 31.56 -5.03
N ASP A 917 2.20 32.25 -4.75
CA ASP A 917 1.17 31.75 -3.82
C ASP A 917 0.33 30.61 -4.41
N ASP A 918 0.17 30.54 -5.73
CA ASP A 918 -0.71 29.59 -6.42
C ASP A 918 -0.01 28.22 -6.60
N TYR A 919 1.27 28.22 -7.00
CA TYR A 919 2.06 27.03 -7.32
C TYR A 919 3.17 26.72 -6.30
N GLY A 920 3.41 27.59 -5.31
CA GLY A 920 4.56 27.46 -4.42
C GLY A 920 5.85 27.69 -5.21
N TRP A 921 6.83 26.80 -5.07
CA TRP A 921 8.03 26.75 -5.90
C TRP A 921 7.79 26.13 -7.29
N GLY A 922 6.62 25.51 -7.53
CA GLY A 922 6.26 24.91 -8.80
C GLY A 922 5.76 23.47 -8.68
N LEU A 923 5.62 22.82 -9.85
CA LEU A 923 5.29 21.41 -9.95
C LEU A 923 6.53 20.55 -9.69
N VAL A 924 6.42 19.55 -8.82
CA VAL A 924 7.54 18.63 -8.55
C VAL A 924 8.02 17.91 -9.81
N ASP A 925 9.35 17.85 -9.98
CA ASP A 925 10.02 17.13 -11.06
C ASP A 925 10.87 16.01 -10.44
N ALA A 926 10.49 14.76 -10.70
CA ALA A 926 11.14 13.60 -10.12
C ALA A 926 12.48 13.25 -10.77
N GLU A 927 12.64 13.55 -12.07
CA GLU A 927 13.90 13.33 -12.79
C GLU A 927 14.94 14.35 -12.35
N ALA A 928 14.60 15.64 -12.39
CA ALA A 928 15.51 16.71 -12.00
C ALA A 928 15.90 16.63 -10.51
N ALA A 929 14.98 16.22 -9.63
CA ALA A 929 15.26 15.98 -8.22
C ALA A 929 16.34 14.90 -8.01
N LEU A 930 16.25 13.76 -8.71
CA LEU A 930 17.23 12.67 -8.57
C LEU A 930 18.55 12.96 -9.31
N ASP A 931 18.52 13.62 -10.46
CA ASP A 931 19.74 14.06 -11.17
C ASP A 931 20.57 15.03 -10.31
N SER A 932 19.91 15.95 -9.61
CA SER A 932 20.56 16.95 -8.74
C SER A 932 21.43 16.35 -7.62
N ILE A 933 21.18 15.09 -7.23
CA ILE A 933 21.98 14.35 -6.23
C ILE A 933 22.87 13.26 -6.83
N ALA A 934 22.79 13.03 -8.15
CA ALA A 934 23.56 12.01 -8.85
C ALA A 934 24.93 12.52 -9.36
N SER A 935 25.16 13.84 -9.39
CA SER A 935 26.27 14.48 -10.10
C SER A 935 27.25 15.27 -9.21
N PRO A 936 28.21 14.61 -8.52
CA PRO A 936 29.31 15.30 -7.84
C PRO A 936 30.36 15.85 -8.82
N GLN A 937 30.74 17.13 -8.68
CA GLN A 937 31.63 17.91 -9.57
C GLN A 937 32.86 17.15 -10.14
N GLU A 938 33.25 17.50 -11.38
CA GLU A 938 34.36 16.86 -12.11
C GLU A 938 35.73 17.05 -11.44
N PHE A 939 36.50 15.97 -11.35
CA PHE A 939 37.88 15.98 -10.83
C PHE A 939 38.83 16.66 -11.83
N LYS A 940 39.51 17.74 -11.42
CA LYS A 940 40.33 18.58 -12.32
C LYS A 940 41.80 18.62 -11.93
N VAL A 941 42.67 18.56 -12.93
CA VAL A 941 44.14 18.70 -12.80
C VAL A 941 44.56 20.07 -13.29
N PHE A 942 45.41 20.75 -12.52
CA PHE A 942 45.83 22.13 -12.74
C PHE A 942 47.36 22.24 -12.84
N LEU A 943 47.84 23.00 -13.82
CA LEU A 943 49.21 23.49 -13.87
C LEU A 943 49.27 24.88 -13.23
N ARG A 944 50.17 25.08 -12.26
CA ARG A 944 50.40 26.38 -11.60
C ARG A 944 51.81 26.89 -11.89
N ASN A 945 51.94 28.19 -12.08
CA ASN A 945 53.25 28.83 -12.23
C ASN A 945 53.97 28.88 -10.87
N PRO A 946 55.15 28.25 -10.72
CA PRO A 946 55.86 28.19 -9.44
C PRO A 946 56.27 29.54 -8.86
N SER A 947 56.38 30.58 -9.71
CA SER A 947 56.86 31.92 -9.33
C SER A 947 55.75 32.92 -9.03
N THR A 948 54.55 32.74 -9.59
CA THR A 948 53.43 33.70 -9.44
C THR A 948 52.23 33.14 -8.68
N GLY A 949 52.15 31.82 -8.47
CA GLY A 949 50.99 31.19 -7.83
C GLY A 949 49.70 31.28 -8.66
N THR A 950 49.79 31.58 -9.96
CA THR A 950 48.64 31.62 -10.88
C THR A 950 48.52 30.32 -11.66
N ASN A 951 47.29 29.88 -11.90
CA ASN A 951 47.03 28.74 -12.79
C ASN A 951 47.42 29.11 -14.23
N ILE A 952 48.13 28.20 -14.91
CA ILE A 952 48.59 28.30 -16.29
C ILE A 952 47.57 27.64 -17.23
N ALA A 953 47.09 26.45 -16.83
CA ALA A 953 46.15 25.63 -17.57
C ALA A 953 45.46 24.66 -16.59
N SER A 954 44.33 24.10 -17.02
CA SER A 954 43.63 23.00 -16.33
C SER A 954 43.11 22.01 -17.36
N THR A 955 42.92 20.76 -16.95
CA THR A 955 42.30 19.70 -17.75
C THR A 955 41.49 18.77 -16.84
N ASN A 956 40.51 18.07 -17.39
CA ASN A 956 39.73 17.08 -16.65
C ASN A 956 40.56 15.79 -16.49
N LEU A 957 40.39 15.10 -15.37
CA LEU A 957 40.94 13.77 -15.17
C LEU A 957 40.06 12.74 -15.87
N SER A 958 40.63 11.79 -16.62
CA SER A 958 39.86 10.67 -17.16
C SER A 958 39.56 9.60 -16.11
N ASP A 959 38.58 8.73 -16.35
CA ASP A 959 38.20 7.63 -15.46
C ASP A 959 39.36 6.68 -15.09
N SER A 960 40.36 6.58 -15.97
CA SER A 960 41.61 5.84 -15.75
C SER A 960 42.63 6.58 -14.86
N GLY A 961 42.28 7.75 -14.34
CA GLY A 961 43.18 8.66 -13.63
C GLY A 961 44.19 9.37 -14.52
N ALA A 962 44.06 9.38 -15.85
CA ALA A 962 45.06 9.97 -16.74
C ALA A 962 44.79 11.45 -17.06
N TYR A 963 45.85 12.20 -17.35
CA TYR A 963 45.79 13.59 -17.80
C TYR A 963 46.88 13.93 -18.83
N HIS A 964 46.65 14.98 -19.62
CA HIS A 964 47.56 15.42 -20.70
C HIS A 964 47.54 16.94 -20.86
N PHE A 965 48.73 17.51 -21.14
CA PHE A 965 48.91 18.89 -21.57
C PHE A 965 49.92 18.94 -22.74
N SER A 966 49.46 19.39 -23.92
CA SER A 966 50.31 19.61 -25.10
C SER A 966 50.98 20.99 -25.11
N ASP A 967 52.08 21.12 -25.86
CA ASP A 967 52.75 22.39 -26.18
C ASP A 967 52.99 23.34 -24.98
N VAL A 968 53.33 22.76 -23.82
CA VAL A 968 53.46 23.52 -22.58
C VAL A 968 54.57 24.57 -22.69
N SER A 969 54.14 25.83 -22.72
CA SER A 969 54.96 27.02 -23.00
C SER A 969 55.95 27.37 -21.88
N SER A 970 55.69 26.90 -20.66
CA SER A 970 56.63 27.05 -19.54
C SER A 970 57.76 26.02 -19.60
N THR A 971 58.91 26.36 -19.02
CA THR A 971 59.97 25.39 -18.72
C THR A 971 59.82 24.77 -17.32
N GLN A 972 58.98 25.35 -16.45
CA GLN A 972 58.75 24.87 -15.08
C GLN A 972 57.28 25.03 -14.63
N VAL A 973 56.73 24.01 -13.95
CA VAL A 973 55.32 23.97 -13.49
C VAL A 973 55.21 23.31 -12.11
N LYS A 974 54.20 23.66 -11.32
CA LYS A 974 53.66 22.81 -10.24
C LYS A 974 52.38 22.14 -10.74
N ILE A 975 52.08 20.92 -10.30
CA ILE A 975 50.91 20.15 -10.72
C ILE A 975 50.13 19.71 -9.48
N PHE A 976 48.82 19.95 -9.49
CA PHE A 976 47.88 19.54 -8.44
C PHE A 976 46.55 19.08 -9.04
N ALA A 977 45.76 18.34 -8.27
CA ALA A 977 44.42 17.93 -8.62
C ALA A 977 43.47 18.12 -7.43
N TRP A 978 42.24 18.55 -7.71
CA TRP A 978 41.25 18.95 -6.71
C TRP A 978 39.85 18.48 -7.13
N ARG A 979 39.05 18.10 -6.13
CA ARG A 979 37.60 17.97 -6.22
C ARG A 979 36.96 18.71 -5.07
N ASP A 980 36.12 19.66 -5.44
CA ASP A 980 35.17 20.37 -4.60
C ASP A 980 34.03 19.40 -4.24
N MET A 981 33.84 19.10 -2.96
CA MET A 981 32.87 18.12 -2.47
C MET A 981 31.60 18.74 -1.89
N ASP A 982 31.62 20.04 -1.58
CA ASP A 982 30.49 20.79 -1.01
C ASP A 982 30.01 21.97 -1.88
N GLU A 983 30.65 22.17 -3.03
CA GLU A 983 30.43 23.25 -4.00
C GLU A 983 30.73 24.67 -3.47
N SER A 984 31.52 24.79 -2.39
CA SER A 984 31.93 26.09 -1.83
C SER A 984 32.77 26.94 -2.79
N GLY A 985 33.38 26.34 -3.81
CA GLY A 985 34.34 27.00 -4.70
C GLY A 985 35.68 27.30 -4.01
N THR A 986 35.91 26.76 -2.81
CA THR A 986 37.10 26.97 -1.98
C THR A 986 37.63 25.65 -1.43
N ILE A 987 38.96 25.50 -1.35
CA ILE A 987 39.55 24.28 -0.80
C ILE A 987 39.35 24.27 0.72
N ASP A 988 38.47 23.41 1.23
CA ASP A 988 38.19 23.29 2.67
C ASP A 988 38.06 21.85 3.22
N THR A 989 37.28 21.63 4.30
CA THR A 989 37.24 20.36 5.04
C THR A 989 36.07 19.48 4.61
N GLY A 990 36.38 18.56 3.69
CA GLY A 990 35.41 17.67 3.03
C GLY A 990 35.92 17.28 1.65
N ASP A 991 36.67 18.21 1.03
CA ASP A 991 37.32 18.11 -0.27
C ASP A 991 38.35 16.99 -0.43
N LEU A 992 38.65 16.71 -1.70
CA LEU A 992 39.75 15.83 -2.11
C LEU A 992 40.85 16.66 -2.79
N LEU A 993 42.09 16.60 -2.28
CA LEU A 993 43.24 17.32 -2.85
C LEU A 993 44.48 16.43 -2.97
N GLY A 994 45.20 16.56 -4.08
CA GLY A 994 46.49 15.91 -4.32
C GLY A 994 47.45 16.78 -5.12
N TYR A 995 48.75 16.52 -4.99
CA TYR A 995 49.77 17.21 -5.78
C TYR A 995 51.06 16.39 -5.91
N PHE A 996 51.88 16.76 -6.88
CA PHE A 996 53.15 16.07 -7.13
C PHE A 996 54.07 16.11 -5.89
N ASN A 997 54.43 14.93 -5.42
CA ASN A 997 55.20 14.64 -4.20
C ASN A 997 54.46 14.91 -2.86
N TYR A 998 53.14 14.68 -2.80
CA TYR A 998 52.37 14.66 -1.54
C TYR A 998 52.89 13.59 -0.56
N SER A 999 53.02 13.95 0.73
CA SER A 999 53.56 13.06 1.78
C SER A 999 52.73 13.02 3.07
N GLY A 1000 51.48 13.47 3.03
CA GLY A 1000 50.63 13.68 4.21
C GLY A 1000 50.91 15.01 4.93
N GLY A 1001 49.87 15.59 5.54
CA GLY A 1001 49.90 16.87 6.27
C GLY A 1001 48.77 17.82 5.87
N THR A 1002 48.70 18.99 6.50
CA THR A 1002 47.70 20.03 6.19
C THR A 1002 47.80 20.44 4.70
N PRO A 1003 46.69 20.49 3.94
CA PRO A 1003 46.75 20.78 2.52
C PRO A 1003 47.06 22.26 2.26
N ASP A 1004 48.10 22.52 1.47
CA ASP A 1004 48.47 23.85 0.96
C ASP A 1004 49.04 23.67 -0.46
N LEU A 1005 48.48 24.40 -1.42
CA LEU A 1005 48.87 24.37 -2.83
C LEU A 1005 50.31 24.83 -3.09
N ASP A 1006 50.92 25.58 -2.17
CA ASP A 1006 52.29 26.04 -2.30
C ASP A 1006 53.31 24.95 -1.93
N ASN A 1007 52.91 23.85 -1.29
CA ASN A 1007 53.78 22.72 -0.98
C ASN A 1007 54.12 21.81 -2.19
N ALA A 1008 53.37 21.93 -3.30
CA ALA A 1008 53.62 21.12 -4.50
C ALA A 1008 55.01 21.35 -5.12
N GLN A 1009 55.71 20.26 -5.48
CA GLN A 1009 57.07 20.35 -6.03
C GLN A 1009 57.07 20.87 -7.49
N THR A 1010 58.13 21.62 -7.85
CA THR A 1010 58.31 22.13 -9.22
C THR A 1010 58.94 21.10 -10.15
N VAL A 1011 58.27 20.82 -11.26
CA VAL A 1011 58.73 19.99 -12.38
C VAL A 1011 59.42 20.87 -13.43
N THR A 1012 60.48 20.38 -14.07
CA THR A 1012 61.20 21.07 -15.17
C THR A 1012 61.08 20.27 -16.48
N LEU A 1013 60.75 20.94 -17.59
CA LEU A 1013 60.26 20.29 -18.81
C LEU A 1013 61.27 20.30 -19.97
N SER A 1014 61.59 19.10 -20.48
CA SER A 1014 62.54 18.85 -21.57
C SER A 1014 61.86 18.74 -22.95
N GLY A 1015 62.67 18.68 -24.02
CA GLY A 1015 62.19 18.42 -25.39
C GLY A 1015 61.74 16.97 -25.56
N GLY A 1016 60.57 16.76 -26.15
CA GLY A 1016 59.84 15.49 -26.18
C GLY A 1016 58.74 15.39 -25.11
N ASP A 1017 58.25 14.18 -24.88
CA ASP A 1017 57.20 13.91 -23.91
C ASP A 1017 57.78 13.81 -22.49
N ASN A 1018 57.12 14.46 -21.51
CA ASN A 1018 57.52 14.47 -20.10
C ASN A 1018 56.41 13.78 -19.28
N TRP A 1019 56.75 12.85 -18.40
CA TRP A 1019 55.77 12.05 -17.63
C TRP A 1019 55.83 12.41 -16.13
N VAL A 1020 54.66 12.59 -15.50
CA VAL A 1020 54.53 13.00 -14.08
C VAL A 1020 53.31 12.33 -13.43
N ASP A 1021 53.52 11.41 -12.48
CA ASP A 1021 52.43 10.73 -11.76
C ASP A 1021 52.38 11.18 -10.29
N PHE A 1022 51.19 11.21 -9.65
CA PHE A 1022 51.04 11.59 -8.24
C PHE A 1022 49.76 11.07 -7.54
N GLU A 1023 49.67 11.26 -6.22
CA GLU A 1023 48.56 10.78 -5.38
C GLU A 1023 47.71 11.92 -4.75
N PHE A 1024 46.46 11.62 -4.35
CA PHE A 1024 45.53 12.54 -3.67
C PHE A 1024 44.87 11.94 -2.42
N ALA A 1025 44.48 12.78 -1.45
CA ALA A 1025 43.85 12.36 -0.20
C ALA A 1025 42.69 13.31 0.21
N PRO A 1026 41.77 12.86 1.10
CA PRO A 1026 40.76 13.75 1.70
C PRO A 1026 41.37 14.79 2.63
N ILE A 1027 40.76 15.98 2.66
CA ILE A 1027 41.09 17.04 3.62
C ILE A 1027 40.33 16.77 4.93
N VAL A 1028 41.06 16.27 5.93
CA VAL A 1028 40.58 16.13 7.31
C VAL A 1028 41.05 17.30 8.16
N GLY A 1029 40.11 17.92 8.89
CA GLY A 1029 40.40 18.90 9.95
C GLY A 1029 40.96 18.25 11.22
N ASP A 1030 41.49 19.08 12.12
CA ASP A 1030 42.02 18.71 13.45
C ASP A 1030 40.91 18.30 14.45
#